data_AF-A0AAE8N088-F1
#
_entry.id   AF-A0AAE8N088-F1
#
_cell.length_a   1.000
_cell.length_b   1.000
_cell.length_c   1.000
_cell.angle_alpha   90.00
_cell.angle_beta   90.00
_cell.angle_gamma   90.00
#
_symmetry.space_group_name_H-M   'P 1'
#
loop_
_entity.id
_entity.type
_entity.pdbx_description
1 polymer ?
#
loop_
_entity_poly.entity_id
_entity_poly.type
_entity_poly.pdbx_seq_one_letter_code
_entity_poly.pdbx_strand_id
1 'polypeptide(L)'
;MAITPLSNAEPPAAPEERPPYPLGIPSKFNANGVVQRFSGNTTLCHLPPTSPLLPALHKLYATLGSHPTLSKIIHLLPPPSWHMTILDGAREEECEPNMWPPGLEKRPVPEATADFAKRLREFGLNLEAEGLAPPYKMKIPGFIEPIVGIGLQVEGATPEEEKRMRRLRDRLADTLGFRAPNHETYGFHISVAYLLRHADGDDGIELKRVLREASPEVEMQIELGSVEFCTFENMLEFPRLFYLGDKEEESRRNDDTPLALISSIRGRPATSGGGTMVLFTGQLYPKRGLGFLALGASLHDILTRLKAEPTRFPKLDLIYSREEPVHNPVTVTLPANGLRLRFDGPEQRLRLVEVVDFTKNHITFNDRDLLRPPAAGTPSGGSSGTPSGPSFKHIYHKLLGPTYAGEYIEPEDGSADGIYVLSYPGVAFTFKLPASAYSPERDVVSLLSASPNQIATSLAVFDGPSWAEARETLWTAVLPSVKSNPALPRSKDTYPDEISLIRIHGGGKLQLFRKWTNSSFWITLSETTPQDLVAELGPPNAIYRKSDKRMTIHKLRTVAGQNESGERGRVDDMTDTDQSSVMTGSDDANDEEVLEEEASGHISGECFYNYFYLGFDVLVSTPVQPSRAPPCPDGDASAPPERQFKSYAPDKLVATKIVLHGNIPGSYEFNRHRRCRWDIAYLEGPTPDSDAPPNSESRFPKIEEQLNERWRGTYQPGDGDARQRGMVLNRGWGDSPGSSCELLGGWEDSSGTAAAAGLPKKADGSDDSTTTLYGFPGLVFEVLGNGYINTVTVF
;
A
#
# COMPACT_ATOMS: atom_id res chain seq x y z
N MET A 1 22.81 -1.13 -21.75
CA MET A 1 23.47 -1.68 -22.97
C MET A 1 22.47 -1.92 -24.11
N ALA A 2 22.81 -1.48 -25.34
CA ALA A 2 22.12 -1.72 -26.61
C ALA A 2 23.12 -1.54 -27.78
N ILE A 3 22.97 -2.29 -28.88
CA ILE A 3 24.05 -2.62 -29.83
C ILE A 3 24.03 -1.76 -31.12
N THR A 4 25.21 -1.44 -31.66
CA THR A 4 25.45 -0.66 -32.89
C THR A 4 25.49 -1.53 -34.16
N PRO A 5 25.20 -1.01 -35.37
CA PRO A 5 25.40 -1.75 -36.62
C PRO A 5 26.89 -1.97 -36.97
N LEU A 6 27.19 -3.11 -37.61
CA LEU A 6 28.53 -3.50 -38.06
C LEU A 6 29.01 -2.74 -39.31
N SER A 7 30.30 -2.38 -39.35
CA SER A 7 31.00 -2.01 -40.59
C SER A 7 32.51 -2.20 -40.43
N ASN A 8 33.06 -3.20 -41.15
CA ASN A 8 34.47 -3.41 -41.55
C ASN A 8 35.61 -3.28 -40.50
N ALA A 9 36.55 -4.23 -40.35
CA ALA A 9 36.66 -5.58 -40.92
C ALA A 9 37.81 -6.33 -40.23
N GLU A 10 37.61 -7.59 -39.86
CA GLU A 10 38.65 -8.62 -39.69
C GLU A 10 38.03 -10.01 -40.04
N PRO A 11 38.83 -11.07 -40.27
CA PRO A 11 38.33 -12.30 -40.89
C PRO A 11 37.37 -13.08 -39.97
N PRO A 12 36.40 -13.82 -40.52
CA PRO A 12 35.40 -14.52 -39.72
C PRO A 12 36.04 -15.62 -38.88
N ALA A 13 35.87 -15.50 -37.56
CA ALA A 13 35.91 -16.66 -36.68
C ALA A 13 34.83 -17.68 -37.11
N ALA A 14 34.94 -18.93 -36.64
CA ALA A 14 33.87 -19.90 -36.81
C ALA A 14 32.54 -19.34 -36.23
N PRO A 15 31.38 -19.59 -36.86
CA PRO A 15 30.12 -19.02 -36.41
C PRO A 15 29.83 -19.47 -34.99
N GLU A 16 29.84 -18.53 -34.04
CA GLU A 16 29.44 -18.78 -32.66
C GLU A 16 27.99 -19.29 -32.65
N GLU A 17 27.77 -20.47 -32.05
CA GLU A 17 26.42 -21.04 -31.99
C GLU A 17 25.51 -20.10 -31.20
N ARG A 18 24.40 -19.67 -31.83
CA ARG A 18 23.42 -18.77 -31.23
C ARG A 18 23.00 -19.34 -29.87
N PRO A 19 23.15 -18.60 -28.75
CA PRO A 19 22.84 -19.14 -27.43
C PRO A 19 21.37 -19.57 -27.36
N PRO A 20 21.03 -20.64 -26.61
CA PRO A 20 19.73 -21.30 -26.69
C PRO A 20 18.53 -20.43 -26.28
N TYR A 21 18.77 -19.32 -25.59
CA TYR A 21 17.75 -18.34 -25.20
C TYR A 21 18.19 -16.90 -25.52
N PRO A 22 17.24 -15.94 -25.59
CA PRO A 22 17.53 -14.51 -25.70
C PRO A 22 18.35 -13.97 -24.52
N LEU A 23 19.05 -12.85 -24.75
CA LEU A 23 19.90 -12.20 -23.74
C LEU A 23 19.06 -11.76 -22.51
N GLY A 24 19.51 -12.13 -21.31
CA GLY A 24 18.74 -11.93 -20.08
C GLY A 24 17.94 -13.16 -19.63
N ILE A 25 18.02 -14.27 -20.37
CA ILE A 25 17.59 -15.59 -19.90
C ILE A 25 18.87 -16.42 -19.65
N PRO A 26 19.09 -17.01 -18.46
CA PRO A 26 18.18 -17.11 -17.33
C PRO A 26 18.22 -15.93 -16.33
N SER A 27 19.09 -14.93 -16.48
CA SER A 27 19.44 -13.97 -15.41
C SER A 27 18.34 -12.98 -14.97
N LYS A 28 17.50 -12.50 -15.89
CA LYS A 28 16.34 -11.62 -15.58
C LYS A 28 15.06 -12.42 -15.39
N PHE A 29 14.89 -13.48 -16.19
CA PHE A 29 13.80 -14.45 -16.09
C PHE A 29 14.37 -15.83 -16.40
N ASN A 30 13.94 -16.85 -15.68
CA ASN A 30 14.34 -18.22 -16.00
C ASN A 30 13.65 -18.72 -17.27
N ALA A 31 14.04 -19.91 -17.75
CA ALA A 31 13.50 -20.48 -18.99
C ALA A 31 11.97 -20.74 -18.99
N ASN A 32 11.28 -20.64 -17.85
CA ASN A 32 9.82 -20.75 -17.72
C ASN A 32 9.14 -19.39 -17.53
N GLY A 33 9.87 -18.28 -17.66
CA GLY A 33 9.33 -16.92 -17.49
C GLY A 33 9.14 -16.49 -16.05
N VAL A 34 9.65 -17.22 -15.05
CA VAL A 34 9.66 -16.75 -13.66
C VAL A 34 10.73 -15.70 -13.51
N VAL A 35 10.36 -14.51 -13.02
CA VAL A 35 11.27 -13.41 -12.72
C VAL A 35 12.40 -13.87 -11.79
N GLN A 36 13.61 -13.37 -12.02
CA GLN A 36 14.77 -13.59 -11.16
C GLN A 36 15.22 -12.27 -10.53
N ARG A 37 15.99 -12.36 -9.44
CA ARG A 37 16.67 -11.20 -8.86
C ARG A 37 17.76 -10.72 -9.82
N PHE A 38 17.65 -9.47 -10.23
CA PHE A 38 18.59 -8.78 -11.11
C PHE A 38 18.71 -7.33 -10.61
N SER A 39 19.34 -7.16 -9.44
CA SER A 39 19.28 -5.89 -8.70
C SER A 39 20.29 -4.84 -9.17
N GLY A 40 19.90 -3.56 -9.07
CA GLY A 40 20.74 -2.43 -9.43
C GLY A 40 20.15 -1.07 -9.09
N ASN A 41 20.82 -0.02 -9.58
CA ASN A 41 20.30 1.33 -9.69
C ASN A 41 20.37 1.83 -11.16
N THR A 42 19.61 2.86 -11.48
CA THR A 42 19.51 3.43 -12.84
C THR A 42 18.98 4.87 -12.80
N THR A 43 19.17 5.61 -13.90
CA THR A 43 18.51 6.90 -14.12
C THR A 43 17.59 6.82 -15.35
N LEU A 44 16.32 7.16 -15.16
CA LEU A 44 15.25 6.95 -16.13
C LEU A 44 14.18 8.05 -16.07
N CYS A 45 13.24 8.02 -17.00
CA CYS A 45 11.95 8.68 -16.88
C CYS A 45 10.84 7.66 -17.11
N HIS A 46 9.96 7.46 -16.13
CA HIS A 46 8.72 6.69 -16.35
C HIS A 46 7.83 7.41 -17.38
N LEU A 47 7.07 6.61 -18.13
CA LEU A 47 6.09 7.13 -19.10
C LEU A 47 4.96 7.86 -18.33
N PRO A 48 4.73 9.17 -18.54
CA PRO A 48 3.74 9.89 -17.74
C PRO A 48 2.31 9.36 -17.94
N PRO A 49 1.45 9.33 -16.89
CA PRO A 49 0.06 8.89 -16.99
C PRO A 49 -0.83 9.60 -18.03
N THR A 50 -0.41 10.76 -18.55
CA THR A 50 -1.06 11.49 -19.67
C THR A 50 -0.39 11.28 -21.02
N SER A 51 0.63 10.42 -21.13
CA SER A 51 1.31 10.18 -22.40
C SER A 51 0.31 9.65 -23.44
N PRO A 52 0.22 10.28 -24.64
CA PRO A 52 -0.73 9.87 -25.69
C PRO A 52 -0.45 8.45 -26.20
N LEU A 53 0.71 7.89 -25.87
CA LEU A 53 1.14 6.53 -26.18
C LEU A 53 0.44 5.44 -25.35
N LEU A 54 -0.05 5.77 -24.14
CA LEU A 54 -0.57 4.78 -23.20
C LEU A 54 -1.77 3.96 -23.73
N PRO A 55 -2.74 4.51 -24.47
CA PRO A 55 -3.81 3.70 -25.07
C PRO A 55 -3.28 2.66 -26.07
N ALA A 56 -2.32 3.03 -26.91
CA ALA A 56 -1.71 2.14 -27.90
C ALA A 56 -0.85 1.04 -27.22
N LEU A 57 -0.07 1.39 -26.20
CA LEU A 57 0.69 0.41 -25.42
C LEU A 57 -0.21 -0.56 -24.64
N HIS A 58 -1.30 -0.11 -24.02
CA HIS A 58 -2.25 -1.02 -23.35
C HIS A 58 -2.95 -1.95 -24.35
N LYS A 59 -3.29 -1.46 -25.55
CA LYS A 59 -3.84 -2.28 -26.63
C LYS A 59 -2.83 -3.35 -27.08
N LEU A 60 -1.59 -2.96 -27.39
CA LEU A 60 -0.51 -3.88 -27.74
C LEU A 60 -0.27 -4.93 -26.64
N TYR A 61 -0.21 -4.50 -25.38
CA TYR A 61 -0.03 -5.38 -24.22
C TYR A 61 -1.15 -6.42 -24.12
N ALA A 62 -2.41 -6.01 -24.31
CA ALA A 62 -3.55 -6.93 -24.34
C ALA A 62 -3.50 -7.88 -25.55
N THR A 63 -3.17 -7.39 -26.75
CA THR A 63 -3.00 -8.22 -27.95
C THR A 63 -1.93 -9.29 -27.75
N LEU A 64 -0.74 -8.90 -27.26
CA LEU A 64 0.36 -9.82 -27.00
C LEU A 64 0.03 -10.83 -25.89
N GLY A 65 -0.59 -10.38 -24.79
CA GLY A 65 -0.93 -11.24 -23.65
C GLY A 65 -2.05 -12.23 -23.92
N SER A 66 -2.96 -11.93 -24.85
CA SER A 66 -4.03 -12.84 -25.29
C SER A 66 -3.65 -13.71 -26.49
N HIS A 67 -2.45 -13.53 -27.07
CA HIS A 67 -2.10 -14.18 -28.32
C HIS A 67 -1.82 -15.70 -28.14
N PRO A 68 -2.44 -16.61 -28.92
CA PRO A 68 -2.36 -18.06 -28.67
C PRO A 68 -0.96 -18.69 -28.68
N THR A 69 0.00 -18.12 -29.40
CA THR A 69 1.40 -18.59 -29.45
C THR A 69 2.35 -17.60 -28.76
N LEU A 70 2.47 -16.38 -29.27
CA LEU A 70 3.36 -15.32 -28.76
C LEU A 70 3.35 -15.13 -27.24
N SER A 71 2.20 -15.22 -26.57
CA SER A 71 2.10 -15.11 -25.09
C SER A 71 2.95 -16.13 -24.32
N LYS A 72 3.30 -17.27 -24.95
CA LYS A 72 4.11 -18.36 -24.37
C LYS A 72 5.62 -18.15 -24.55
N ILE A 73 6.03 -17.27 -25.46
CA ILE A 73 7.45 -16.99 -25.76
C ILE A 73 7.91 -15.60 -25.30
N ILE A 74 7.05 -14.84 -24.62
CA ILE A 74 7.36 -13.51 -24.07
C ILE A 74 7.05 -13.44 -22.57
N HIS A 75 7.70 -12.51 -21.88
CA HIS A 75 7.28 -12.03 -20.55
C HIS A 75 6.94 -10.55 -20.66
N LEU A 76 5.67 -10.20 -20.41
CA LEU A 76 5.17 -8.83 -20.47
C LEU A 76 5.61 -8.02 -19.25
N LEU A 77 6.11 -6.80 -19.47
CA LEU A 77 6.52 -5.90 -18.38
C LEU A 77 5.33 -5.07 -17.88
N PRO A 78 5.02 -5.05 -16.57
CA PRO A 78 3.83 -4.38 -16.03
C PRO A 78 3.72 -2.91 -16.48
N PRO A 79 2.52 -2.38 -16.82
CA PRO A 79 2.37 -1.00 -17.27
C PRO A 79 2.99 0.10 -16.37
N PRO A 80 3.03 -0.03 -15.02
CA PRO A 80 3.74 0.93 -14.16
C PRO A 80 5.26 0.96 -14.37
N SER A 81 5.85 -0.10 -14.93
CA SER A 81 7.30 -0.22 -15.16
C SER A 81 7.78 0.41 -16.47
N TRP A 82 6.87 0.84 -17.36
CA TRP A 82 7.23 1.40 -18.66
C TRP A 82 7.95 2.74 -18.49
N HIS A 83 9.23 2.75 -18.85
CA HIS A 83 10.12 3.89 -18.72
C HIS A 83 11.11 3.95 -19.89
N MET A 84 11.71 5.11 -20.10
CA MET A 84 12.90 5.27 -20.92
C MET A 84 14.12 5.39 -19.99
N THR A 85 15.04 4.43 -20.03
CA THR A 85 16.31 4.55 -19.28
C THR A 85 17.21 5.56 -20.00
N ILE A 86 17.73 6.52 -19.25
CA ILE A 86 18.64 7.56 -19.75
C ILE A 86 20.09 7.09 -19.58
N LEU A 87 20.44 6.56 -18.41
CA LEU A 87 21.73 5.92 -18.15
C LEU A 87 21.59 4.72 -17.19
N ASP A 88 22.11 3.58 -17.63
CA ASP A 88 22.27 2.36 -16.85
C ASP A 88 23.19 2.62 -15.62
N GLY A 89 22.76 2.26 -14.41
CA GLY A 89 23.57 2.37 -13.20
C GLY A 89 24.26 1.05 -12.79
N ALA A 90 24.77 1.01 -11.56
CA ALA A 90 25.47 -0.15 -11.00
C ALA A 90 24.51 -1.32 -10.76
N ARG A 91 24.96 -2.55 -11.05
CA ARG A 91 24.17 -3.79 -10.97
C ARG A 91 24.95 -4.93 -10.34
N GLU A 92 24.25 -5.80 -9.63
CA GLU A 92 24.82 -6.85 -8.77
C GLU A 92 25.58 -7.93 -9.55
N GLU A 93 25.07 -8.34 -10.72
CA GLU A 93 25.71 -9.37 -11.56
C GLU A 93 26.74 -8.77 -12.55
N GLU A 94 26.41 -7.67 -13.23
CA GLU A 94 27.24 -7.06 -14.28
C GLU A 94 28.37 -6.19 -13.69
N CYS A 95 29.41 -6.83 -13.17
CA CYS A 95 30.59 -6.22 -12.55
C CYS A 95 31.83 -6.14 -13.48
N GLU A 96 31.61 -5.99 -14.79
CA GLU A 96 32.69 -5.92 -15.79
C GLU A 96 33.37 -4.54 -15.87
N PRO A 97 34.61 -4.44 -16.40
CA PRO A 97 35.28 -3.16 -16.61
C PRO A 97 34.43 -2.17 -17.44
N ASN A 98 34.38 -0.92 -17.00
CA ASN A 98 33.51 0.15 -17.54
C ASN A 98 32.00 -0.01 -17.28
N MET A 99 31.55 -1.05 -16.59
CA MET A 99 30.16 -1.18 -16.10
C MET A 99 29.95 -0.67 -14.67
N TRP A 100 31.05 -0.28 -14.02
CA TRP A 100 31.13 0.29 -12.68
C TRP A 100 32.18 1.43 -12.67
N PRO A 101 32.15 2.35 -11.69
CA PRO A 101 33.22 3.32 -11.49
C PRO A 101 34.55 2.64 -11.15
N PRO A 102 35.68 3.09 -11.73
CA PRO A 102 36.99 2.48 -11.47
C PRO A 102 37.35 2.43 -9.98
N GLY A 103 37.70 1.24 -9.49
CA GLY A 103 38.04 0.99 -8.08
C GLY A 103 36.85 0.85 -7.13
N LEU A 104 35.61 0.89 -7.62
CA LEU A 104 34.38 0.64 -6.84
C LEU A 104 33.66 -0.66 -7.27
N GLU A 105 34.26 -1.47 -8.15
CA GLU A 105 33.69 -2.69 -8.70
C GLU A 105 33.35 -3.70 -7.59
N LYS A 106 32.21 -4.39 -7.71
CA LYS A 106 31.74 -5.40 -6.74
C LYS A 106 31.51 -4.89 -5.30
N ARG A 107 31.46 -3.58 -5.06
CA ARG A 107 30.89 -3.05 -3.81
C ARG A 107 29.41 -3.42 -3.69
N PRO A 108 28.82 -3.50 -2.48
CA PRO A 108 27.38 -3.71 -2.35
C PRO A 108 26.61 -2.60 -3.06
N VAL A 109 25.67 -2.97 -3.94
CA VAL A 109 24.87 -2.01 -4.73
C VAL A 109 24.26 -0.89 -3.87
N PRO A 110 23.70 -1.13 -2.65
CA PRO A 110 23.19 -0.04 -1.81
C PRO A 110 24.23 1.03 -1.43
N GLU A 111 25.50 0.66 -1.25
CA GLU A 111 26.55 1.65 -0.95
C GLU A 111 26.88 2.50 -2.18
N ALA A 112 26.95 1.89 -3.36
CA ALA A 112 27.11 2.62 -4.62
C ALA A 112 25.88 3.51 -4.89
N THR A 113 24.67 3.04 -4.60
CA THR A 113 23.43 3.84 -4.66
C THR A 113 23.51 5.07 -3.76
N ALA A 114 24.02 4.95 -2.53
CA ALA A 114 24.17 6.09 -1.63
C ALA A 114 25.21 7.12 -2.14
N ASP A 115 26.38 6.65 -2.59
CA ASP A 115 27.42 7.50 -3.19
C ASP A 115 26.91 8.22 -4.45
N PHE A 116 26.16 7.52 -5.30
CA PHE A 116 25.53 8.09 -6.51
C PHE A 116 24.40 9.05 -6.16
N ALA A 117 23.54 8.72 -5.20
CA ALA A 117 22.42 9.57 -4.77
C ALA A 117 22.88 10.97 -4.37
N LYS A 118 23.97 11.06 -3.60
CA LYS A 118 24.57 12.35 -3.23
C LYS A 118 24.99 13.16 -4.46
N ARG A 119 25.80 12.58 -5.34
CA ARG A 119 26.32 13.27 -6.53
C ARG A 119 25.21 13.67 -7.51
N LEU A 120 24.19 12.83 -7.68
CA LEU A 120 23.03 13.10 -8.54
C LEU A 120 22.12 14.20 -7.98
N ARG A 121 22.04 14.37 -6.65
CA ARG A 121 21.37 15.54 -6.03
C ARG A 121 22.16 16.82 -6.29
N GLU A 122 23.47 16.81 -6.07
CA GLU A 122 24.37 17.94 -6.36
C GLU A 122 24.33 18.33 -7.85
N PHE A 123 24.32 17.36 -8.77
CA PHE A 123 24.14 17.59 -10.20
C PHE A 123 22.72 18.08 -10.54
N GLY A 124 21.67 17.51 -9.92
CA GLY A 124 20.27 17.86 -10.16
C GLY A 124 19.96 19.35 -9.99
N LEU A 125 20.57 20.00 -8.99
CA LEU A 125 20.45 21.45 -8.76
C LEU A 125 20.97 22.31 -9.91
N ASN A 126 21.82 21.77 -10.80
CA ASN A 126 22.43 22.48 -11.92
C ASN A 126 21.72 22.25 -13.27
N LEU A 127 20.73 21.34 -13.33
CA LEU A 127 20.06 20.97 -14.58
C LEU A 127 19.42 22.16 -15.31
N GLU A 128 18.77 23.08 -14.59
CA GLU A 128 18.17 24.29 -15.17
C GLU A 128 19.24 25.18 -15.80
N ALA A 129 20.30 25.49 -15.04
CA ALA A 129 21.40 26.35 -15.49
C ALA A 129 22.19 25.77 -16.67
N GLU A 130 22.24 24.44 -16.78
CA GLU A 130 22.88 23.75 -17.90
C GLU A 130 21.98 23.58 -19.15
N GLY A 131 20.68 23.90 -19.07
CA GLY A 131 19.71 23.66 -20.15
C GLY A 131 19.29 22.18 -20.29
N LEU A 132 19.48 21.39 -19.23
CA LEU A 132 19.27 19.94 -19.17
C LEU A 132 18.08 19.55 -18.28
N ALA A 133 17.39 20.50 -17.64
CA ALA A 133 16.15 20.25 -16.89
C ALA A 133 14.99 19.81 -17.81
N PRO A 134 13.97 19.09 -17.30
CA PRO A 134 12.76 18.71 -18.05
C PRO A 134 11.90 19.92 -18.48
N PRO A 135 10.91 19.75 -19.37
CA PRO A 135 10.52 18.50 -20.05
C PRO A 135 11.47 18.12 -21.20
N TYR A 136 11.39 16.84 -21.57
CA TYR A 136 12.10 16.24 -22.71
C TYR A 136 11.10 15.83 -23.79
N LYS A 137 11.29 16.32 -25.02
CA LYS A 137 10.39 16.12 -26.14
C LYS A 137 10.92 15.01 -27.02
N MET A 138 10.29 13.85 -26.96
CA MET A 138 10.74 12.67 -27.67
C MET A 138 9.78 12.31 -28.80
N LYS A 139 10.23 11.47 -29.72
CA LYS A 139 9.42 10.82 -30.75
C LYS A 139 9.69 9.31 -30.72
N ILE A 140 8.68 8.55 -31.14
CA ILE A 140 8.77 7.11 -31.37
C ILE A 140 8.66 6.90 -32.89
N PRO A 141 9.72 6.45 -33.58
CA PRO A 141 9.66 6.12 -35.00
C PRO A 141 9.16 4.69 -35.27
N GLY A 142 8.87 3.90 -34.22
CA GLY A 142 8.37 2.53 -34.33
C GLY A 142 8.94 1.59 -33.26
N PHE A 143 8.93 0.29 -33.55
CA PHE A 143 9.50 -0.75 -32.69
C PHE A 143 11.01 -0.96 -32.92
N ILE A 144 11.74 -1.31 -31.86
CA ILE A 144 13.08 -1.90 -32.00
C ILE A 144 12.96 -3.32 -32.58
N GLU A 145 14.00 -3.84 -33.24
CA GLU A 145 13.95 -5.22 -33.73
C GLU A 145 13.85 -6.21 -32.55
N PRO A 146 12.87 -7.13 -32.53
CA PRO A 146 12.59 -7.98 -31.37
C PRO A 146 13.58 -9.16 -31.27
N ILE A 147 14.83 -8.86 -30.92
CA ILE A 147 15.91 -9.83 -30.73
C ILE A 147 15.99 -10.28 -29.26
N VAL A 148 15.79 -9.34 -28.33
CA VAL A 148 15.88 -9.54 -26.87
C VAL A 148 14.52 -9.36 -26.18
N GLY A 149 13.67 -8.52 -26.76
CA GLY A 149 12.37 -8.14 -26.20
C GLY A 149 11.58 -7.28 -27.17
N ILE A 150 10.34 -6.98 -26.82
CA ILE A 150 9.49 -6.04 -27.55
C ILE A 150 9.62 -4.68 -26.88
N GLY A 151 10.01 -3.67 -27.66
CA GLY A 151 10.17 -2.31 -27.18
C GLY A 151 9.97 -1.28 -28.28
N LEU A 152 9.71 -0.04 -27.88
CA LEU A 152 9.59 1.11 -28.77
C LEU A 152 10.93 1.82 -28.85
N GLN A 153 11.37 2.15 -30.07
CA GLN A 153 12.50 3.05 -30.28
C GLN A 153 12.11 4.45 -29.83
N VAL A 154 13.03 5.17 -29.21
CA VAL A 154 12.84 6.56 -28.79
C VAL A 154 14.01 7.41 -29.26
N GLU A 155 13.70 8.61 -29.74
CA GLU A 155 14.66 9.61 -30.22
C GLU A 155 14.18 11.00 -29.78
N GLY A 156 15.08 11.98 -29.70
CA GLY A 156 14.69 13.38 -29.54
C GLY A 156 13.78 13.84 -30.68
N ALA A 157 12.75 14.62 -30.38
CA ALA A 157 11.77 15.09 -31.37
C ALA A 157 12.41 15.98 -32.46
N THR A 158 13.56 16.59 -32.17
CA THR A 158 14.44 17.28 -33.13
C THR A 158 15.91 16.88 -32.92
N PRO A 159 16.82 17.13 -33.87
CA PRO A 159 18.25 16.85 -33.70
C PRO A 159 18.90 17.59 -32.52
N GLU A 160 18.42 18.79 -32.18
CA GLU A 160 18.87 19.59 -31.04
C GLU A 160 18.47 18.93 -29.71
N GLU A 161 17.26 18.36 -29.66
CA GLU A 161 16.71 17.67 -28.50
C GLU A 161 17.36 16.29 -28.30
N GLU A 162 17.65 15.56 -29.39
CA GLU A 162 18.48 14.34 -29.31
C GLU A 162 19.88 14.68 -28.77
N LYS A 163 20.51 15.75 -29.27
CA LYS A 163 21.81 16.23 -28.77
C LYS A 163 21.75 16.68 -27.30
N ARG A 164 20.64 17.25 -26.85
CA ARG A 164 20.39 17.61 -25.43
C ARG A 164 20.28 16.35 -24.57
N MET A 165 19.58 15.31 -25.03
CA MET A 165 19.47 14.02 -24.33
C MET A 165 20.79 13.25 -24.29
N ARG A 166 21.61 13.29 -25.36
CA ARG A 166 22.98 12.77 -25.36
C ARG A 166 23.82 13.48 -24.29
N ARG A 167 23.84 14.81 -24.28
CA ARG A 167 24.56 15.61 -23.26
C ARG A 167 24.05 15.37 -21.83
N LEU A 168 22.76 15.13 -21.63
CA LEU A 168 22.21 14.74 -20.34
C LEU A 168 22.77 13.36 -19.90
N ARG A 169 22.75 12.36 -20.79
CA ARG A 169 23.36 11.04 -20.53
C ARG A 169 24.86 11.15 -20.24
N ASP A 170 25.59 11.99 -20.97
CA ASP A 170 27.01 12.28 -20.72
C ASP A 170 27.24 12.79 -19.30
N ARG A 171 26.51 13.85 -18.91
CA ARG A 171 26.69 14.47 -17.60
C ARG A 171 26.24 13.59 -16.45
N LEU A 172 25.27 12.71 -16.66
CA LEU A 172 24.94 11.65 -15.70
C LEU A 172 26.11 10.65 -15.57
N ALA A 173 26.71 10.22 -16.68
CA ALA A 173 27.82 9.26 -16.68
C ALA A 173 29.09 9.81 -16.02
N ASP A 174 29.40 11.08 -16.29
CA ASP A 174 30.49 11.80 -15.63
C ASP A 174 30.23 11.98 -14.12
N THR A 175 28.96 12.09 -13.70
CA THR A 175 28.56 12.20 -12.29
C THR A 175 28.66 10.86 -11.56
N LEU A 176 28.26 9.74 -12.19
CA LEU A 176 28.46 8.40 -11.63
C LEU A 176 29.95 7.99 -11.64
N GLY A 177 30.70 8.42 -12.65
CA GLY A 177 32.13 8.14 -12.82
C GLY A 177 32.44 6.94 -13.73
N PHE A 178 31.52 6.54 -14.61
CA PHE A 178 31.75 5.48 -15.60
C PHE A 178 30.87 5.65 -16.85
N ARG A 179 31.32 5.08 -17.96
CA ARG A 179 30.59 5.03 -19.25
C ARG A 179 30.62 3.59 -19.75
N ALA A 180 29.45 2.96 -19.86
CA ALA A 180 29.33 1.61 -20.41
C ALA A 180 29.90 1.53 -21.84
N PRO A 181 30.42 0.37 -22.31
CA PRO A 181 31.05 0.24 -23.63
C PRO A 181 30.20 0.72 -24.82
N ASN A 182 28.87 0.71 -24.68
CA ASN A 182 27.94 1.15 -25.70
C ASN A 182 27.42 2.60 -25.51
N HIS A 183 27.99 3.39 -24.59
CA HIS A 183 27.41 4.68 -24.14
C HIS A 183 27.08 5.63 -25.29
N GLU A 184 28.02 5.86 -26.19
CA GLU A 184 27.85 6.72 -27.38
C GLU A 184 26.73 6.18 -28.31
N THR A 185 26.58 4.85 -28.37
CA THR A 185 25.72 4.13 -29.32
C THR A 185 24.42 3.63 -28.71
N TYR A 186 24.07 4.07 -27.50
CA TYR A 186 22.87 3.63 -26.79
C TYR A 186 21.61 4.13 -27.52
N GLY A 187 20.77 3.21 -28.01
CA GLY A 187 19.43 3.56 -28.48
C GLY A 187 18.50 3.78 -27.29
N PHE A 188 17.92 4.97 -27.15
CA PHE A 188 16.84 5.18 -26.19
C PHE A 188 15.64 4.34 -26.60
N HIS A 189 14.97 3.72 -25.64
CA HIS A 189 13.84 2.82 -25.89
C HIS A 189 12.93 2.73 -24.67
N ILE A 190 11.69 2.28 -24.89
CA ILE A 190 10.75 1.87 -23.83
C ILE A 190 10.48 0.38 -23.99
N SER A 191 10.82 -0.42 -22.99
CA SER A 191 10.61 -1.87 -22.99
C SER A 191 9.17 -2.23 -22.61
N VAL A 192 8.56 -3.14 -23.37
CA VAL A 192 7.17 -3.61 -23.18
C VAL A 192 7.14 -5.09 -22.81
N ALA A 193 8.06 -5.89 -23.35
CA ALA A 193 8.22 -7.31 -23.03
C ALA A 193 9.67 -7.78 -23.20
N TYR A 194 10.06 -8.86 -22.53
CA TYR A 194 11.25 -9.65 -22.87
C TYR A 194 10.87 -10.91 -23.66
N LEU A 195 11.78 -11.40 -24.50
CA LEU A 195 11.62 -12.72 -25.13
C LEU A 195 12.15 -13.83 -24.21
N LEU A 196 11.35 -14.86 -23.99
CA LEU A 196 11.73 -16.10 -23.26
C LEU A 196 12.31 -17.16 -24.21
N ARG A 197 11.98 -17.07 -25.50
CA ARG A 197 12.52 -17.89 -26.59
C ARG A 197 12.82 -17.00 -27.79
N HIS A 198 13.74 -17.44 -28.64
CA HIS A 198 13.95 -16.80 -29.93
C HIS A 198 12.67 -16.85 -30.77
N ALA A 199 12.23 -15.69 -31.28
CA ALA A 199 11.05 -15.58 -32.14
C ALA A 199 11.42 -15.99 -33.58
N ASP A 200 11.64 -17.29 -33.78
CA ASP A 200 11.99 -17.91 -35.06
C ASP A 200 10.75 -18.56 -35.71
N GLY A 201 10.85 -18.92 -37.00
CA GLY A 201 9.77 -19.59 -37.72
C GLY A 201 8.46 -18.79 -37.76
N ASP A 202 7.33 -19.48 -37.61
CA ASP A 202 5.98 -18.89 -37.69
C ASP A 202 5.73 -17.84 -36.60
N ASP A 203 6.22 -18.05 -35.37
CA ASP A 203 6.14 -17.05 -34.29
C ASP A 203 6.95 -15.78 -34.63
N GLY A 204 8.09 -15.93 -35.31
CA GLY A 204 8.87 -14.80 -35.82
C GLY A 204 8.17 -14.00 -36.91
N ILE A 205 7.42 -14.68 -37.80
CA ILE A 205 6.58 -14.05 -38.82
C ILE A 205 5.40 -13.33 -38.17
N GLU A 206 4.71 -14.00 -37.25
CA GLU A 206 3.51 -13.50 -36.59
C GLU A 206 3.80 -12.32 -35.65
N LEU A 207 4.90 -12.36 -34.91
CA LEU A 207 5.37 -11.19 -34.14
C LEU A 207 5.64 -9.99 -35.06
N LYS A 208 6.28 -10.21 -36.21
CA LYS A 208 6.54 -9.18 -37.24
C LYS A 208 5.28 -8.76 -38.01
N ARG A 209 4.16 -9.46 -37.87
CA ARG A 209 2.81 -9.05 -38.31
C ARG A 209 2.16 -8.14 -37.27
N VAL A 210 2.05 -8.62 -36.02
CA VAL A 210 1.43 -7.90 -34.89
C VAL A 210 2.10 -6.55 -34.64
N LEU A 211 3.43 -6.48 -34.60
CA LEU A 211 4.15 -5.20 -34.39
C LEU A 211 3.94 -4.23 -35.56
N ARG A 212 3.84 -4.72 -36.81
CA ARG A 212 3.58 -3.89 -37.99
C ARG A 212 2.18 -3.28 -37.96
N GLU A 213 1.18 -4.06 -37.53
CA GLU A 213 -0.20 -3.57 -37.38
C GLU A 213 -0.34 -2.57 -36.23
N ALA A 214 0.45 -2.70 -35.17
CA ALA A 214 0.51 -1.74 -34.07
C ALA A 214 1.34 -0.47 -34.36
N SER A 215 2.22 -0.48 -35.37
CA SER A 215 3.18 0.61 -35.62
C SER A 215 2.53 1.99 -35.82
N PRO A 216 1.47 2.15 -36.65
CA PRO A 216 0.81 3.45 -36.84
C PRO A 216 0.12 4.02 -35.60
N GLU A 217 -0.09 3.21 -34.55
CA GLU A 217 -0.70 3.65 -33.29
C GLU A 217 0.34 4.04 -32.22
N VAL A 218 1.61 3.66 -32.40
CA VAL A 218 2.73 4.05 -31.51
C VAL A 218 3.65 5.11 -32.11
N GLU A 219 3.62 5.33 -33.43
CA GLU A 219 4.37 6.37 -34.13
C GLU A 219 3.86 7.79 -33.79
N MET A 220 4.43 8.40 -32.75
CA MET A 220 4.02 9.73 -32.28
C MET A 220 5.13 10.50 -31.54
N GLN A 221 4.88 11.78 -31.26
CA GLN A 221 5.66 12.54 -30.28
C GLN A 221 5.10 12.35 -28.86
N ILE A 222 5.99 12.28 -27.88
CA ILE A 222 5.67 12.18 -26.45
C ILE A 222 6.49 13.20 -25.65
N GLU A 223 6.04 13.53 -24.45
CA GLU A 223 6.80 14.34 -23.51
C GLU A 223 7.14 13.48 -22.27
N LEU A 224 8.39 13.55 -21.83
CA LEU A 224 8.88 12.89 -20.61
C LEU A 224 9.21 13.92 -19.53
N GLY A 225 8.92 13.56 -18.28
CA GLY A 225 9.12 14.40 -17.10
C GLY A 225 10.55 14.42 -16.58
N SER A 226 10.73 14.83 -15.32
CA SER A 226 12.03 14.85 -14.63
C SER A 226 12.74 13.51 -14.67
N VAL A 227 14.08 13.54 -14.66
CA VAL A 227 14.87 12.30 -14.47
C VAL A 227 14.68 11.81 -13.04
N GLU A 228 14.53 10.51 -12.90
CA GLU A 228 14.35 9.77 -11.66
C GLU A 228 15.63 8.98 -11.40
N PHE A 229 16.17 9.04 -10.17
CA PHE A 229 17.14 8.04 -9.74
C PHE A 229 16.39 6.92 -9.03
N CYS A 230 16.49 5.71 -9.58
CA CYS A 230 15.73 4.55 -9.13
C CYS A 230 16.65 3.41 -8.71
N THR A 231 16.20 2.63 -7.74
CA THR A 231 16.67 1.26 -7.50
C THR A 231 15.73 0.27 -8.17
N PHE A 232 16.17 -0.97 -8.32
CA PHE A 232 15.33 -2.12 -8.71
C PHE A 232 15.92 -3.42 -8.14
N GLU A 233 15.06 -4.39 -7.82
CA GLU A 233 15.49 -5.76 -7.52
C GLU A 233 15.37 -6.70 -8.73
N ASN A 234 14.49 -6.38 -9.68
CA ASN A 234 14.25 -7.13 -10.90
C ASN A 234 13.67 -6.19 -11.98
N MET A 235 13.15 -6.73 -13.10
CA MET A 235 12.67 -5.90 -14.23
C MET A 235 11.20 -5.45 -14.13
N LEU A 236 10.47 -5.77 -13.06
CA LEU A 236 9.03 -5.53 -12.93
C LEU A 236 8.66 -4.19 -12.26
N GLU A 237 9.58 -3.59 -11.48
CA GLU A 237 9.38 -2.27 -10.87
C GLU A 237 10.72 -1.55 -10.69
N PHE A 238 10.71 -0.21 -10.79
CA PHE A 238 11.87 0.66 -10.62
C PHE A 238 11.60 1.76 -9.58
N PRO A 239 11.51 1.45 -8.27
CA PRO A 239 11.21 2.43 -7.23
C PRO A 239 12.15 3.66 -7.25
N ARG A 240 11.56 4.84 -7.46
CA ARG A 240 12.25 6.14 -7.44
C ARG A 240 12.65 6.53 -6.02
N LEU A 241 13.91 6.91 -5.85
CA LEU A 241 14.45 7.53 -4.64
C LEU A 241 14.16 9.04 -4.60
N PHE A 242 14.38 9.76 -5.71
CA PHE A 242 14.09 11.19 -5.88
C PHE A 242 14.05 11.59 -7.37
N TYR A 243 13.45 12.75 -7.68
CA TYR A 243 13.64 13.40 -8.98
C TYR A 243 14.90 14.27 -8.94
N LEU A 244 15.72 14.24 -10.01
CA LEU A 244 16.85 15.15 -10.13
C LEU A 244 16.33 16.57 -10.33
N GLY A 245 16.70 17.47 -9.41
CA GLY A 245 16.24 18.86 -9.36
C GLY A 245 15.27 19.17 -8.22
N ASP A 246 14.73 18.15 -7.53
CA ASP A 246 13.96 18.37 -6.28
C ASP A 246 14.83 19.09 -5.24
N LYS A 247 14.34 20.23 -4.74
CA LYS A 247 14.93 20.95 -3.60
C LYS A 247 14.30 20.44 -2.32
N GLU A 248 15.10 20.07 -1.34
CA GLU A 248 14.60 19.68 -0.02
C GLU A 248 14.09 20.91 0.72
N GLU A 249 12.82 20.88 1.16
CA GLU A 249 12.25 21.92 1.99
C GLU A 249 12.79 21.77 3.43
N GLU A 250 13.85 22.50 3.77
CA GLU A 250 14.29 22.67 5.16
C GLU A 250 13.14 23.27 5.99
N SER A 251 12.45 22.42 6.75
CA SER A 251 11.39 22.84 7.65
C SER A 251 11.96 23.66 8.80
N ARG A 252 11.64 24.96 8.80
CA ARG A 252 12.02 25.88 9.88
C ARG A 252 11.39 25.42 11.19
N ARG A 253 12.23 25.09 12.15
CA ARG A 253 11.83 24.81 13.54
C ARG A 253 11.36 26.10 14.20
N ASN A 254 10.20 26.04 14.84
CA ASN A 254 9.87 26.79 16.05
C ASN A 254 9.32 25.75 17.05
N ASP A 255 9.57 25.96 18.34
CA ASP A 255 9.32 24.97 19.39
C ASP A 255 7.86 24.88 19.86
N ASP A 256 7.62 24.01 20.85
CA ASP A 256 6.38 23.80 21.60
C ASP A 256 5.17 23.25 20.84
N THR A 257 5.34 22.04 20.29
CA THR A 257 4.25 21.06 20.14
C THR A 257 4.82 19.65 20.30
N PRO A 258 4.15 18.70 21.00
CA PRO A 258 4.66 17.33 21.17
C PRO A 258 4.93 16.64 19.83
N LEU A 259 5.98 15.79 19.77
CA LEU A 259 6.62 15.23 18.58
C LEU A 259 5.64 14.62 17.54
N ALA A 260 5.10 15.49 16.68
CA ALA A 260 4.14 15.16 15.65
C ALA A 260 4.86 14.93 14.31
N LEU A 261 4.85 13.69 13.81
CA LEU A 261 5.43 13.38 12.52
C LEU A 261 4.45 13.78 11.40
N ILE A 262 4.93 14.51 10.39
CA ILE A 262 4.20 14.76 9.15
C ILE A 262 4.64 13.72 8.11
N SER A 263 3.73 12.83 7.72
CA SER A 263 3.93 11.94 6.57
C SER A 263 3.05 12.41 5.41
N SER A 264 3.67 12.88 4.33
CA SER A 264 2.95 13.36 3.15
C SER A 264 2.59 12.19 2.24
N ILE A 265 1.35 11.71 2.35
CA ILE A 265 0.78 10.70 1.48
C ILE A 265 0.41 11.38 0.16
N ARG A 266 1.41 11.55 -0.71
CA ARG A 266 1.17 11.96 -2.10
C ARG A 266 0.36 10.87 -2.79
N GLY A 267 -0.83 11.22 -3.29
CA GLY A 267 -1.49 10.41 -4.32
C GLY A 267 -0.62 10.33 -5.56
N ARG A 268 -0.87 9.38 -6.47
CA ARG A 268 -0.22 9.39 -7.80
C ARG A 268 -0.45 10.78 -8.42
N PRO A 269 0.61 11.53 -8.77
CA PRO A 269 0.47 12.94 -9.09
C PRO A 269 -0.45 13.13 -10.29
N ALA A 270 -1.43 14.01 -10.14
CA ALA A 270 -2.17 14.52 -11.28
C ALA A 270 -1.18 15.26 -12.19
N THR A 271 -0.93 14.66 -13.34
CA THR A 271 -0.05 15.16 -14.40
C THR A 271 -0.42 16.59 -14.77
N SER A 272 0.58 17.47 -14.91
CA SER A 272 0.42 18.91 -15.11
C SER A 272 0.04 19.29 -16.56
N GLY A 273 -0.98 18.63 -17.11
CA GLY A 273 -1.77 19.23 -18.18
C GLY A 273 -2.58 20.41 -17.62
N GLY A 274 -2.91 21.39 -18.47
CA GLY A 274 -3.69 22.59 -18.10
C GLY A 274 -5.18 22.33 -17.83
N GLY A 275 -5.52 21.24 -17.13
CA GLY A 275 -6.87 20.93 -16.71
C GLY A 275 -7.29 21.77 -15.50
N THR A 276 -8.51 22.30 -15.54
CA THR A 276 -9.09 23.06 -14.43
C THR A 276 -9.14 22.22 -13.15
N MET A 277 -8.54 22.71 -12.05
CA MET A 277 -8.61 22.08 -10.73
C MET A 277 -10.08 21.78 -10.37
N VAL A 278 -10.43 20.51 -10.25
CA VAL A 278 -11.79 20.08 -9.89
C VAL A 278 -11.98 20.23 -8.39
N LEU A 279 -12.49 21.40 -7.99
CA LEU A 279 -12.81 21.71 -6.60
C LEU A 279 -13.64 20.59 -5.95
N PHE A 280 -13.29 20.24 -4.70
CA PHE A 280 -14.14 19.38 -3.89
C PHE A 280 -15.49 20.08 -3.67
N THR A 281 -16.57 19.46 -4.13
CA THR A 281 -17.95 19.91 -3.88
C THR A 281 -18.58 19.03 -2.81
N GLY A 282 -19.20 19.64 -1.79
CA GLY A 282 -19.85 18.89 -0.71
C GLY A 282 -20.96 19.68 -0.02
N GLN A 283 -22.13 19.07 0.15
CA GLN A 283 -23.21 19.64 0.96
C GLN A 283 -22.87 19.51 2.45
N LEU A 284 -23.06 20.58 3.19
CA LEU A 284 -22.91 20.65 4.64
C LEU A 284 -24.13 20.03 5.33
N TYR A 285 -23.90 19.06 6.22
CA TYR A 285 -24.91 18.46 7.07
C TYR A 285 -24.49 18.60 8.55
N PRO A 286 -25.03 19.60 9.28
CA PRO A 286 -24.73 19.79 10.71
C PRO A 286 -24.97 18.51 11.52
N LYS A 287 -24.10 18.21 12.49
CA LYS A 287 -24.07 16.94 13.27
C LYS A 287 -23.87 15.65 12.46
N ARG A 288 -23.50 15.74 11.18
CA ARG A 288 -23.38 14.57 10.27
C ARG A 288 -22.14 14.58 9.38
N GLY A 289 -21.69 15.73 8.88
CA GLY A 289 -20.45 15.83 8.10
C GLY A 289 -20.55 16.79 6.90
N LEU A 290 -19.64 16.59 5.94
CA LEU A 290 -19.49 17.43 4.74
C LEU A 290 -19.37 16.56 3.48
N GLY A 291 -20.45 16.47 2.70
CA GLY A 291 -20.55 15.48 1.62
C GLY A 291 -20.30 14.06 2.16
N PHE A 292 -19.42 13.29 1.50
CA PHE A 292 -19.05 11.94 1.93
C PHE A 292 -18.20 11.90 3.22
N LEU A 293 -17.68 13.04 3.69
CA LEU A 293 -16.87 13.15 4.92
C LEU A 293 -17.79 13.09 6.14
N ALA A 294 -18.31 11.89 6.41
CA ALA A 294 -19.26 11.63 7.48
C ALA A 294 -18.59 11.51 8.85
N LEU A 295 -19.12 12.20 9.86
CA LEU A 295 -18.71 11.98 11.25
C LEU A 295 -19.00 10.52 11.63
N GLY A 296 -18.05 9.87 12.30
CA GLY A 296 -18.09 8.43 12.57
C GLY A 296 -17.57 7.53 11.45
N ALA A 297 -17.26 8.05 10.26
CA ALA A 297 -16.51 7.27 9.26
C ALA A 297 -15.12 6.92 9.79
N SER A 298 -14.61 5.74 9.42
CA SER A 298 -13.28 5.31 9.82
C SER A 298 -12.18 6.01 9.00
N LEU A 299 -11.00 6.18 9.60
CA LEU A 299 -9.79 6.70 8.94
C LEU A 299 -9.47 5.91 7.66
N HIS A 300 -9.59 4.58 7.72
CA HIS A 300 -9.42 3.69 6.57
C HIS A 300 -10.39 4.00 5.42
N ASP A 301 -11.69 4.09 5.70
CA ASP A 301 -12.71 4.38 4.68
C ASP A 301 -12.50 5.77 4.05
N ILE A 302 -12.26 6.81 4.87
CA ILE A 302 -12.01 8.17 4.39
C ILE A 302 -10.73 8.25 3.53
N LEU A 303 -9.60 7.73 4.02
CA LEU A 303 -8.34 7.74 3.26
C LEU A 303 -8.44 6.90 1.98
N THR A 304 -9.11 5.75 2.00
CA THR A 304 -9.29 4.91 0.80
C THR A 304 -10.14 5.62 -0.26
N ARG A 305 -11.20 6.35 0.13
CA ARG A 305 -11.97 7.20 -0.81
C ARG A 305 -11.15 8.38 -1.35
N LEU A 306 -10.39 9.07 -0.49
CA LEU A 306 -9.53 10.19 -0.91
C LEU A 306 -8.45 9.74 -1.90
N LYS A 307 -7.80 8.59 -1.63
CA LYS A 307 -6.79 7.97 -2.51
C LYS A 307 -7.36 7.52 -3.87
N ALA A 308 -8.66 7.22 -3.96
CA ALA A 308 -9.32 6.82 -5.19
C ALA A 308 -9.57 7.99 -6.17
N GLU A 309 -9.54 9.24 -5.69
CA GLU A 309 -9.74 10.45 -6.51
C GLU A 309 -8.52 11.39 -6.49
N PRO A 310 -7.32 10.95 -6.95
CA PRO A 310 -6.07 11.72 -6.82
C PRO A 310 -6.06 13.04 -7.61
N THR A 311 -6.95 13.20 -8.59
CA THR A 311 -7.15 14.48 -9.31
C THR A 311 -7.96 15.50 -8.52
N ARG A 312 -8.81 15.05 -7.58
CA ARG A 312 -9.57 15.91 -6.66
C ARG A 312 -8.81 16.12 -5.33
N PHE A 313 -8.03 15.13 -4.89
CA PHE A 313 -7.25 15.17 -3.65
C PHE A 313 -5.76 14.89 -3.91
N PRO A 314 -5.03 15.82 -4.57
CA PRO A 314 -3.65 15.56 -5.04
C PRO A 314 -2.59 15.52 -3.93
N LYS A 315 -2.88 16.02 -2.73
CA LYS A 315 -1.97 15.98 -1.56
C LYS A 315 -2.77 15.69 -0.28
N LEU A 316 -2.35 14.67 0.45
CA LEU A 316 -2.86 14.32 1.78
C LEU A 316 -1.66 14.36 2.75
N ASP A 317 -1.70 15.22 3.77
CA ASP A 317 -0.67 15.26 4.80
C ASP A 317 -1.22 14.64 6.09
N LEU A 318 -0.66 13.51 6.51
CA LEU A 318 -1.04 12.78 7.71
C LEU A 318 -0.14 13.19 8.87
N ILE A 319 -0.75 13.56 10.00
CA ILE A 319 -0.09 14.03 11.22
C ILE A 319 -0.54 13.17 12.40
N TYR A 320 0.42 12.60 13.14
CA TYR A 320 0.17 11.70 14.28
C TYR A 320 1.34 11.72 15.27
N SER A 321 1.10 11.28 16.51
CA SER A 321 2.14 11.01 17.50
C SER A 321 2.74 9.63 17.27
N ARG A 322 4.07 9.52 17.16
CA ARG A 322 4.79 8.23 17.13
C ARG A 322 4.80 7.52 18.49
N GLU A 323 4.70 8.27 19.59
CA GLU A 323 4.78 7.74 20.95
C GLU A 323 3.45 7.17 21.45
N GLU A 324 2.32 7.68 20.95
CA GLU A 324 0.97 7.27 21.35
C GLU A 324 -0.02 7.26 20.17
N PRO A 325 0.26 6.50 19.08
CA PRO A 325 -0.48 6.56 17.82
C PRO A 325 -1.91 5.99 17.88
N VAL A 326 -2.32 5.43 19.03
CA VAL A 326 -3.65 4.86 19.28
C VAL A 326 -4.41 5.54 20.42
N HIS A 327 -3.83 6.58 21.04
CA HIS A 327 -4.52 7.41 22.03
C HIS A 327 -4.75 8.82 21.49
N ASN A 328 -3.70 9.45 20.96
CA ASN A 328 -3.77 10.82 20.47
C ASN A 328 -4.49 10.93 19.10
N PRO A 329 -5.17 12.06 18.82
CA PRO A 329 -5.88 12.25 17.57
C PRO A 329 -4.99 12.19 16.33
N VAL A 330 -5.48 11.53 15.28
CA VAL A 330 -4.83 11.48 13.96
C VAL A 330 -5.46 12.57 13.08
N THR A 331 -4.63 13.39 12.43
CA THR A 331 -5.09 14.50 11.58
C THR A 331 -4.70 14.27 10.12
N VAL A 332 -5.66 14.40 9.21
CA VAL A 332 -5.45 14.39 7.76
C VAL A 332 -5.72 15.79 7.21
N THR A 333 -4.69 16.46 6.71
CA THR A 333 -4.81 17.78 6.08
C THR A 333 -4.86 17.63 4.56
N LEU A 334 -5.80 18.33 3.93
CA LEU A 334 -6.01 18.37 2.47
C LEU A 334 -5.72 19.79 1.98
N PRO A 335 -4.44 20.21 1.89
CA PRO A 335 -4.06 21.61 1.66
C PRO A 335 -4.49 22.14 0.29
N ALA A 336 -4.66 21.25 -0.70
CA ALA A 336 -5.19 21.56 -2.03
C ALA A 336 -6.70 21.84 -2.02
N ASN A 337 -7.43 21.35 -1.01
CA ASN A 337 -8.89 21.44 -0.88
C ASN A 337 -9.34 22.39 0.22
N GLY A 338 -8.41 22.91 1.03
CA GLY A 338 -8.72 23.81 2.14
C GLY A 338 -9.41 23.12 3.33
N LEU A 339 -9.22 21.81 3.51
CA LEU A 339 -9.85 21.01 4.57
C LEU A 339 -8.81 20.41 5.53
N ARG A 340 -9.22 20.21 6.78
CA ARG A 340 -8.50 19.44 7.80
C ARG A 340 -9.48 18.51 8.51
N LEU A 341 -9.13 17.24 8.61
CA LEU A 341 -9.98 16.17 9.15
C LEU A 341 -9.29 15.61 10.40
N ARG A 342 -10.01 15.49 11.53
CA ARG A 342 -9.43 14.90 12.76
C ARG A 342 -10.20 13.67 13.21
N PHE A 343 -9.45 12.63 13.52
CA PHE A 343 -9.93 11.33 13.97
C PHE A 343 -9.46 11.09 15.41
N ASP A 344 -10.25 10.39 16.22
CA ASP A 344 -9.74 9.90 17.52
C ASP A 344 -8.64 8.83 17.34
N GLY A 345 -7.85 8.56 18.39
CA GLY A 345 -6.86 7.48 18.38
C GLY A 345 -7.46 6.06 18.45
N PRO A 346 -8.30 5.73 19.46
CA PRO A 346 -8.67 4.34 19.74
C PRO A 346 -9.54 3.66 18.68
N GLU A 347 -10.58 4.33 18.18
CA GLU A 347 -11.50 3.83 17.15
C GLU A 347 -11.18 4.34 15.74
N GLN A 348 -10.32 5.35 15.62
CA GLN A 348 -9.97 6.04 14.37
C GLN A 348 -11.19 6.58 13.63
N ARG A 349 -12.10 7.25 14.35
CA ARG A 349 -13.35 7.80 13.79
C ARG A 349 -13.26 9.30 13.58
N LEU A 350 -13.75 9.77 12.44
CA LEU A 350 -13.82 11.19 12.09
C LEU A 350 -14.69 11.95 13.11
N ARG A 351 -14.06 12.79 13.94
CA ARG A 351 -14.70 13.61 14.99
C ARG A 351 -15.00 15.03 14.51
N LEU A 352 -14.11 15.57 13.68
CA LEU A 352 -14.11 16.97 13.29
C LEU A 352 -13.74 17.11 11.82
N VAL A 353 -14.57 17.85 11.07
CA VAL A 353 -14.22 18.34 9.73
C VAL A 353 -14.08 19.85 9.81
N GLU A 354 -12.91 20.37 9.46
CA GLU A 354 -12.60 21.79 9.45
C GLU A 354 -12.39 22.26 8.01
N VAL A 355 -13.06 23.36 7.64
CA VAL A 355 -12.73 24.16 6.46
C VAL A 355 -11.78 25.26 6.94
N VAL A 356 -10.54 25.22 6.46
CA VAL A 356 -9.48 26.19 6.81
C VAL A 356 -9.19 27.19 5.68
N ASP A 357 -9.73 26.95 4.49
CA ASP A 357 -9.68 27.84 3.33
C ASP A 357 -10.91 27.60 2.46
N PHE A 358 -11.85 28.55 2.43
CA PHE A 358 -13.09 28.43 1.67
C PHE A 358 -12.91 28.58 0.15
N THR A 359 -11.74 29.02 -0.32
CA THR A 359 -11.50 29.28 -1.76
C THR A 359 -11.14 28.01 -2.54
N LYS A 360 -10.80 26.93 -1.84
CA LYS A 360 -10.31 25.64 -2.39
C LYS A 360 -11.36 24.52 -2.42
N ASN A 361 -12.60 24.84 -2.06
CA ASN A 361 -13.75 23.93 -2.05
C ASN A 361 -15.01 24.67 -2.50
N HIS A 362 -16.07 23.91 -2.73
CA HIS A 362 -17.39 24.41 -3.07
C HIS A 362 -18.40 23.76 -2.11
N ILE A 363 -18.79 24.51 -1.08
CA ILE A 363 -19.65 24.00 -0.01
C ILE A 363 -21.02 24.65 -0.10
N THR A 364 -22.07 23.81 -0.08
CA THR A 364 -23.47 24.24 -0.12
C THR A 364 -24.20 23.86 1.17
N PHE A 365 -25.23 24.61 1.53
CA PHE A 365 -26.15 24.28 2.62
C PHE A 365 -27.57 24.59 2.15
N ASN A 366 -28.45 23.57 2.11
CA ASN A 366 -29.81 23.67 1.57
C ASN A 366 -29.86 24.41 0.21
N ASP A 367 -29.07 23.90 -0.74
CA ASP A 367 -28.92 24.40 -2.12
C ASP A 367 -28.44 25.87 -2.24
N ARG A 368 -27.82 26.41 -1.18
CA ARG A 368 -27.20 27.74 -1.16
C ARG A 368 -25.70 27.64 -0.91
N ASP A 369 -24.90 28.32 -1.71
CA ASP A 369 -23.44 28.37 -1.55
C ASP A 369 -23.06 29.04 -0.22
N LEU A 370 -22.08 28.48 0.50
CA LEU A 370 -21.40 29.20 1.58
C LEU A 370 -20.55 30.32 0.97
N LEU A 371 -19.68 29.97 0.04
CA LEU A 371 -18.92 30.89 -0.80
C LEU A 371 -19.14 30.46 -2.26
N ARG A 372 -19.50 31.43 -3.12
CA ARG A 372 -19.67 31.16 -4.56
C ARG A 372 -18.32 30.85 -5.21
N PRO A 373 -18.20 29.80 -6.04
CA PRO A 373 -17.03 29.61 -6.88
C PRO A 373 -16.79 30.82 -7.80
N PRO A 374 -15.52 31.16 -8.10
CA PRO A 374 -15.21 32.18 -9.11
C PRO A 374 -15.71 31.72 -10.49
N ALA A 375 -16.28 32.64 -11.26
CA ALA A 375 -16.86 32.33 -12.56
C ALA A 375 -15.76 31.98 -13.59
N ALA A 376 -15.84 30.77 -14.16
CA ALA A 376 -14.93 30.30 -15.20
C ALA A 376 -14.91 31.28 -16.40
N GLY A 377 -13.74 31.81 -16.72
CA GLY A 377 -13.54 32.77 -17.81
C GLY A 377 -13.24 34.21 -17.40
N THR A 378 -13.26 34.56 -16.10
CA THR A 378 -12.66 35.82 -15.63
C THR A 378 -11.19 35.63 -15.25
N PRO A 379 -10.23 36.30 -15.93
CA PRO A 379 -8.83 36.26 -15.51
C PRO A 379 -8.64 37.00 -14.19
N SER A 380 -7.71 36.52 -13.35
CA SER A 380 -7.35 37.10 -12.05
C SER A 380 -6.52 38.39 -12.17
N GLY A 381 -7.07 39.40 -12.86
CA GLY A 381 -6.53 40.75 -12.87
C GLY A 381 -6.53 41.32 -11.45
N GLY A 382 -5.37 41.82 -11.00
CA GLY A 382 -5.15 42.24 -9.63
C GLY A 382 -6.03 43.43 -9.21
N SER A 383 -7.11 43.14 -8.48
CA SER A 383 -7.85 44.14 -7.70
C SER A 383 -8.19 43.57 -6.32
N SER A 384 -8.00 44.39 -5.29
CA SER A 384 -8.27 44.02 -3.90
C SER A 384 -9.77 43.84 -3.66
N GLY A 385 -10.22 42.64 -3.26
CA GLY A 385 -11.61 42.49 -2.78
C GLY A 385 -12.29 41.12 -2.90
N THR A 386 -11.67 40.08 -3.44
CA THR A 386 -12.24 38.72 -3.38
C THR A 386 -12.28 38.21 -1.93
N PRO A 387 -13.46 37.92 -1.34
CA PRO A 387 -13.55 37.50 0.04
C PRO A 387 -13.06 36.05 0.20
N SER A 388 -12.11 35.81 1.11
CA SER A 388 -11.55 34.48 1.38
C SER A 388 -12.45 33.56 2.21
N GLY A 389 -13.69 33.99 2.50
CA GLY A 389 -14.65 33.25 3.31
C GLY A 389 -16.04 33.90 3.30
N PRO A 390 -17.09 33.17 3.76
CA PRO A 390 -18.44 33.68 3.87
C PRO A 390 -18.53 34.84 4.89
N SER A 391 -19.26 35.90 4.55
CA SER A 391 -19.49 37.02 5.47
C SER A 391 -20.49 36.66 6.58
N PHE A 392 -20.33 37.27 7.76
CA PHE A 392 -21.24 37.08 8.90
C PHE A 392 -22.71 37.24 8.50
N LYS A 393 -23.03 38.30 7.73
CA LYS A 393 -24.39 38.56 7.23
C LYS A 393 -24.95 37.46 6.33
N HIS A 394 -24.11 36.78 5.55
CA HIS A 394 -24.55 35.67 4.70
C HIS A 394 -24.88 34.45 5.55
N ILE A 395 -24.02 34.10 6.50
CA ILE A 395 -24.25 33.00 7.46
C ILE A 395 -25.53 33.25 8.27
N TYR A 396 -25.59 34.40 8.95
CA TYR A 396 -26.61 34.73 9.94
C TYR A 396 -27.98 35.08 9.34
N HIS A 397 -28.05 35.76 8.18
CA HIS A 397 -29.33 36.14 7.57
C HIS A 397 -29.77 35.29 6.36
N LYS A 398 -28.89 34.48 5.76
CA LYS A 398 -29.21 33.75 4.50
C LYS A 398 -28.96 32.24 4.53
N LEU A 399 -28.14 31.72 5.43
CA LEU A 399 -27.83 30.29 5.52
C LEU A 399 -28.49 29.63 6.73
N LEU A 400 -28.03 29.96 7.95
CA LEU A 400 -28.39 29.25 9.17
C LEU A 400 -29.37 29.99 10.08
N GLY A 401 -29.51 31.31 9.92
CA GLY A 401 -30.41 32.13 10.73
C GLY A 401 -29.79 32.61 12.05
N PRO A 402 -30.62 33.18 12.95
CA PRO A 402 -30.20 33.55 14.29
C PRO A 402 -29.73 32.36 15.13
N THR A 403 -28.83 32.62 16.07
CA THR A 403 -28.36 31.67 17.09
C THR A 403 -28.05 32.43 18.38
N TYR A 404 -27.67 31.72 19.44
CA TYR A 404 -27.24 32.29 20.72
C TYR A 404 -25.93 33.10 20.56
N ALA A 405 -25.58 33.85 21.60
CA ALA A 405 -24.28 34.53 21.66
C ALA A 405 -23.14 33.50 21.47
N GLY A 406 -22.15 33.89 20.67
CA GLY A 406 -20.93 33.12 20.47
C GLY A 406 -19.92 33.38 21.59
N GLU A 407 -18.87 32.57 21.59
CA GLU A 407 -17.77 32.66 22.54
C GLU A 407 -16.68 33.58 22.00
N TYR A 408 -16.06 34.39 22.86
CA TYR A 408 -14.82 35.09 22.54
C TYR A 408 -13.66 34.44 23.29
N ILE A 409 -12.60 34.12 22.55
CA ILE A 409 -11.35 33.55 23.03
C ILE A 409 -10.30 34.65 22.87
N GLU A 410 -9.71 35.06 24.00
CA GLU A 410 -8.67 36.08 24.03
C GLU A 410 -7.36 35.57 23.38
N PRO A 411 -6.54 36.45 22.77
CA PRO A 411 -5.33 36.04 22.08
C PRO A 411 -4.19 35.72 23.05
N GLU A 412 -3.80 34.44 23.11
CA GLU A 412 -2.78 33.91 24.02
C GLU A 412 -1.41 34.60 23.85
N ASP A 413 -0.98 34.88 22.62
CA ASP A 413 0.29 35.56 22.30
C ASP A 413 0.31 37.09 22.55
N GLY A 414 -0.76 37.67 23.11
CA GLY A 414 -0.89 39.12 23.26
C GLY A 414 -1.07 39.87 21.93
N SER A 415 -1.46 39.17 20.86
CA SER A 415 -1.77 39.80 19.57
C SER A 415 -3.04 40.66 19.65
N ALA A 416 -3.24 41.59 18.71
CA ALA A 416 -4.39 42.52 18.78
C ALA A 416 -5.75 41.87 18.46
N ASP A 417 -5.76 40.76 17.72
CA ASP A 417 -6.96 40.05 17.26
C ASP A 417 -7.17 38.75 18.05
N GLY A 418 -8.23 38.69 18.85
CA GLY A 418 -8.74 37.44 19.39
C GLY A 418 -9.71 36.74 18.43
N ILE A 419 -10.29 35.63 18.89
CA ILE A 419 -11.13 34.74 18.09
C ILE A 419 -12.56 34.73 18.63
N TYR A 420 -13.54 35.08 17.79
CA TYR A 420 -14.96 34.91 18.09
C TYR A 420 -15.52 33.68 17.37
N VAL A 421 -16.15 32.78 18.12
CA VAL A 421 -16.74 31.52 17.62
C VAL A 421 -18.26 31.61 17.65
N LEU A 422 -18.87 31.78 16.48
CA LEU A 422 -20.32 31.73 16.30
C LEU A 422 -20.77 30.27 16.16
N SER A 423 -21.41 29.73 17.19
CA SER A 423 -21.86 28.33 17.19
C SER A 423 -23.32 28.16 16.79
N TYR A 424 -23.58 27.05 16.11
CA TYR A 424 -24.89 26.44 15.87
C TYR A 424 -24.82 24.95 16.29
N PRO A 425 -25.95 24.22 16.32
CA PRO A 425 -25.95 22.78 16.62
C PRO A 425 -25.19 21.95 15.57
N GLY A 426 -23.95 21.57 15.90
CA GLY A 426 -23.06 20.74 15.07
C GLY A 426 -22.27 21.47 13.98
N VAL A 427 -22.31 22.80 13.94
CA VAL A 427 -21.40 23.62 13.11
C VAL A 427 -21.03 24.92 13.83
N ALA A 428 -19.80 25.40 13.64
CA ALA A 428 -19.37 26.69 14.18
C ALA A 428 -18.47 27.45 13.20
N PHE A 429 -18.62 28.78 13.16
CA PHE A 429 -17.84 29.67 12.30
C PHE A 429 -16.90 30.53 13.15
N THR A 430 -15.64 30.58 12.74
CA THR A 430 -14.58 31.33 13.41
C THR A 430 -14.41 32.69 12.74
N PHE A 431 -14.31 33.76 13.52
CA PHE A 431 -14.08 35.13 13.05
C PHE A 431 -12.95 35.77 13.86
N LYS A 432 -12.06 36.53 13.22
CA LYS A 432 -11.13 37.41 13.93
C LYS A 432 -11.86 38.63 14.46
N LEU A 433 -11.60 39.02 15.70
CA LEU A 433 -12.20 40.20 16.34
C LEU A 433 -11.17 40.88 17.28
N PRO A 434 -10.83 42.15 17.07
CA PRO A 434 -9.90 42.88 17.93
C PRO A 434 -10.36 42.91 19.39
N ALA A 435 -9.45 42.68 20.33
CA ALA A 435 -9.79 42.65 21.76
C ALA A 435 -10.42 43.98 22.24
N SER A 436 -9.96 45.11 21.71
CA SER A 436 -10.51 46.44 21.98
C SER A 436 -11.92 46.70 21.39
N ALA A 437 -12.44 45.80 20.54
CA ALA A 437 -13.78 45.91 19.98
C ALA A 437 -14.82 45.09 20.76
N TYR A 438 -14.40 44.00 21.40
CA TYR A 438 -15.27 43.10 22.17
C TYR A 438 -15.66 43.70 23.54
N SER A 439 -16.81 43.27 24.05
CA SER A 439 -17.23 43.40 25.44
C SER A 439 -18.41 42.45 25.68
N PRO A 440 -18.51 41.77 26.84
CA PRO A 440 -19.66 40.91 27.16
C PRO A 440 -21.02 41.64 27.14
N GLU A 441 -21.02 42.97 27.32
CA GLU A 441 -22.24 43.79 27.32
C GLU A 441 -22.64 44.31 25.92
N ARG A 442 -21.79 44.12 24.90
CA ARG A 442 -22.06 44.57 23.52
C ARG A 442 -22.84 43.52 22.74
N ASP A 443 -23.81 43.97 21.94
CA ASP A 443 -24.39 43.14 20.90
C ASP A 443 -23.35 42.84 19.80
N VAL A 444 -22.78 41.63 19.88
CA VAL A 444 -21.79 41.14 18.92
C VAL A 444 -22.43 40.87 17.55
N VAL A 445 -23.74 40.63 17.45
CA VAL A 445 -24.44 40.49 16.16
C VAL A 445 -24.44 41.82 15.42
N SER A 446 -24.74 42.93 16.10
CA SER A 446 -24.57 44.28 15.53
C SER A 446 -23.12 44.60 15.19
N LEU A 447 -22.16 44.21 16.05
CA LEU A 447 -20.73 44.47 15.81
C LEU A 447 -20.21 43.76 14.54
N LEU A 448 -20.46 42.46 14.41
CA LEU A 448 -20.07 41.67 13.23
C LEU A 448 -20.92 42.01 11.99
N SER A 449 -22.10 42.60 12.18
CA SER A 449 -22.92 43.15 11.09
C SER A 449 -22.53 44.57 10.67
N ALA A 450 -21.84 45.35 11.50
CA ALA A 450 -21.41 46.70 11.13
C ALA A 450 -20.31 46.65 10.06
N SER A 451 -19.34 45.74 10.19
CA SER A 451 -18.25 45.56 9.23
C SER A 451 -18.68 44.72 8.03
N PRO A 452 -18.66 45.24 6.79
CA PRO A 452 -18.91 44.43 5.59
C PRO A 452 -17.79 43.43 5.29
N ASN A 453 -16.59 43.66 5.87
CA ASN A 453 -15.40 42.82 5.69
C ASN A 453 -15.32 41.68 6.72
N GLN A 454 -16.34 41.52 7.58
CA GLN A 454 -16.36 40.48 8.61
C GLN A 454 -16.66 39.10 7.99
N ILE A 455 -15.62 38.43 7.54
CA ILE A 455 -15.64 37.10 6.93
C ILE A 455 -15.19 36.02 7.94
N ALA A 456 -15.76 34.83 7.82
CA ALA A 456 -15.32 33.68 8.59
C ALA A 456 -13.93 33.22 8.09
N THR A 457 -13.03 32.94 9.01
CA THR A 457 -11.70 32.36 8.72
C THR A 457 -11.74 30.84 8.63
N SER A 458 -12.69 30.20 9.32
CA SER A 458 -12.86 28.75 9.30
C SER A 458 -14.28 28.32 9.66
N LEU A 459 -14.65 27.10 9.26
CA LEU A 459 -15.87 26.40 9.65
C LEU A 459 -15.49 25.06 10.27
N ALA A 460 -16.02 24.76 11.45
CA ALA A 460 -15.93 23.44 12.09
C ALA A 460 -17.28 22.70 11.97
N VAL A 461 -17.24 21.40 11.66
CA VAL A 461 -18.39 20.48 11.64
C VAL A 461 -18.12 19.34 12.61
N PHE A 462 -18.99 19.17 13.59
CA PHE A 462 -18.85 18.29 14.75
C PHE A 462 -20.22 17.72 15.15
N ASP A 463 -20.27 16.75 16.05
CA ASP A 463 -21.52 16.38 16.73
C ASP A 463 -21.59 17.05 18.10
N GLY A 464 -22.79 17.52 18.49
CA GLY A 464 -23.02 18.28 19.70
C GLY A 464 -24.02 19.44 19.56
N PRO A 465 -24.41 20.09 20.67
CA PRO A 465 -25.33 21.23 20.68
C PRO A 465 -24.64 22.59 20.42
N SER A 466 -23.40 22.76 20.85
CA SER A 466 -22.56 23.94 20.61
C SER A 466 -21.08 23.53 20.55
N TRP A 467 -20.21 24.39 20.00
CA TRP A 467 -18.75 24.19 20.06
C TRP A 467 -18.24 24.18 21.51
N ALA A 468 -18.86 25.03 22.33
CA ALA A 468 -18.79 25.12 23.79
C ALA A 468 -18.64 23.76 24.47
N GLU A 469 -19.72 23.01 24.35
CA GLU A 469 -19.95 21.71 24.97
C GLU A 469 -19.29 20.56 24.17
N ALA A 470 -19.23 20.68 22.84
CA ALA A 470 -18.71 19.61 21.99
C ALA A 470 -17.20 19.41 22.15
N ARG A 471 -16.40 20.48 22.31
CA ARG A 471 -14.93 20.36 22.41
C ARG A 471 -14.48 19.54 23.63
N GLU A 472 -15.24 19.58 24.73
CA GLU A 472 -14.93 18.88 25.99
C GLU A 472 -15.08 17.36 25.85
N THR A 473 -15.97 16.92 24.96
CA THR A 473 -16.33 15.50 24.77
C THR A 473 -16.01 14.96 23.37
N LEU A 474 -15.43 15.79 22.48
CA LEU A 474 -15.21 15.51 21.05
C LEU A 474 -14.59 14.12 20.76
N TRP A 475 -13.60 13.74 21.57
CA TRP A 475 -12.81 12.52 21.40
C TRP A 475 -13.43 11.29 22.09
N THR A 476 -14.31 11.50 23.07
CA THR A 476 -14.84 10.45 23.97
C THR A 476 -16.33 10.16 23.77
N ALA A 477 -17.09 11.11 23.20
CA ALA A 477 -18.52 10.96 22.95
C ALA A 477 -18.84 9.79 22.01
N VAL A 478 -19.99 9.15 22.23
CA VAL A 478 -20.50 8.08 21.37
C VAL A 478 -21.07 8.69 20.09
N LEU A 479 -20.36 8.52 18.97
CA LEU A 479 -20.80 9.04 17.68
C LEU A 479 -22.08 8.36 17.16
N PRO A 480 -22.95 9.10 16.47
CA PRO A 480 -24.13 8.55 15.80
C PRO A 480 -23.74 7.55 14.71
N SER A 481 -24.68 6.68 14.33
CA SER A 481 -24.43 5.73 13.23
C SER A 481 -24.15 6.46 11.92
N VAL A 482 -23.10 6.05 11.22
CA VAL A 482 -22.71 6.58 9.91
C VAL A 482 -23.85 6.44 8.89
N LYS A 483 -24.66 5.38 9.01
CA LYS A 483 -25.89 5.13 8.23
C LYS A 483 -26.95 6.25 8.37
N SER A 484 -26.80 7.17 9.34
CA SER A 484 -27.68 8.34 9.54
C SER A 484 -27.27 9.60 8.78
N ASN A 485 -26.12 9.62 8.10
CA ASN A 485 -25.75 10.74 7.22
C ASN A 485 -26.49 10.63 5.87
N PRO A 486 -27.33 11.60 5.48
CA PRO A 486 -28.07 11.55 4.20
C PRO A 486 -27.17 11.64 2.96
N ALA A 487 -25.91 12.06 3.09
CA ALA A 487 -24.95 12.13 1.99
C ALA A 487 -24.48 10.76 1.47
N LEU A 488 -24.64 9.71 2.27
CA LEU A 488 -24.15 8.38 1.93
C LEU A 488 -25.24 7.60 1.18
N PRO A 489 -24.89 6.90 0.08
CA PRO A 489 -25.86 6.15 -0.71
C PRO A 489 -26.49 5.05 0.13
N ARG A 490 -27.80 5.14 0.32
CA ARG A 490 -28.61 4.06 0.90
C ARG A 490 -28.68 2.92 -0.12
N SER A 491 -27.77 1.94 -0.04
CA SER A 491 -27.94 0.71 -0.82
C SER A 491 -29.24 0.01 -0.43
N LYS A 492 -29.78 -0.80 -1.35
CA LYS A 492 -30.84 -1.77 -1.03
C LYS A 492 -30.31 -2.95 -0.23
N ASP A 493 -29.00 -3.19 -0.25
CA ASP A 493 -28.38 -4.28 0.49
C ASP A 493 -28.19 -3.88 1.96
N THR A 494 -28.79 -4.66 2.86
CA THR A 494 -28.67 -4.46 4.31
C THR A 494 -27.32 -4.98 4.79
N TYR A 495 -26.25 -4.23 4.56
CA TYR A 495 -24.92 -4.56 5.10
C TYR A 495 -24.97 -4.62 6.64
N PRO A 496 -24.42 -5.67 7.27
CA PRO A 496 -24.38 -5.83 8.72
C PRO A 496 -23.74 -4.63 9.42
N ASP A 497 -24.10 -4.39 10.68
CA ASP A 497 -23.47 -3.34 11.48
C ASP A 497 -22.02 -3.69 11.83
N GLU A 498 -21.17 -2.66 11.75
CA GLU A 498 -19.72 -2.77 11.91
C GLU A 498 -19.32 -3.41 13.24
N ILE A 499 -18.25 -4.21 13.24
CA ILE A 499 -17.69 -4.72 14.51
C ILE A 499 -17.03 -3.57 15.29
N SER A 500 -17.39 -3.43 16.57
CA SER A 500 -16.81 -2.44 17.51
C SER A 500 -15.68 -3.00 18.36
N LEU A 501 -15.79 -4.27 18.79
CA LEU A 501 -14.87 -4.95 19.68
C LEU A 501 -14.86 -6.45 19.37
N ILE A 502 -13.69 -7.09 19.43
CA ILE A 502 -13.53 -8.55 19.39
C ILE A 502 -12.91 -9.02 20.71
N ARG A 503 -13.70 -9.72 21.53
CA ARG A 503 -13.29 -10.23 22.84
C ARG A 503 -12.75 -11.64 22.71
N ILE A 504 -11.48 -11.81 23.07
CA ILE A 504 -10.73 -13.07 23.02
C ILE A 504 -10.95 -13.82 24.34
N HIS A 505 -11.61 -14.97 24.27
CA HIS A 505 -11.87 -15.84 25.42
C HIS A 505 -10.85 -16.99 25.55
N GLY A 506 -10.00 -17.18 24.55
CA GLY A 506 -9.05 -18.29 24.47
C GLY A 506 -9.70 -19.61 24.06
N GLY A 507 -8.90 -20.66 23.88
CA GLY A 507 -9.40 -21.97 23.43
C GLY A 507 -10.13 -21.90 22.08
N GLY A 508 -9.58 -21.13 21.13
CA GLY A 508 -10.20 -20.85 19.82
C GLY A 508 -11.47 -19.98 19.84
N LYS A 509 -11.90 -19.40 20.96
CA LYS A 509 -13.18 -18.67 21.05
C LYS A 509 -13.02 -17.14 21.04
N LEU A 510 -13.79 -16.51 20.15
CA LEU A 510 -13.90 -15.06 20.03
C LEU A 510 -15.37 -14.63 20.04
N GLN A 511 -15.67 -13.51 20.70
CA GLN A 511 -16.99 -12.89 20.73
C GLN A 511 -16.92 -11.51 20.06
N LEU A 512 -17.71 -11.30 19.01
CA LEU A 512 -17.66 -10.11 18.17
C LEU A 512 -18.89 -9.23 18.43
N PHE A 513 -18.67 -7.99 18.86
CA PHE A 513 -19.73 -7.04 19.21
C PHE A 513 -20.05 -6.10 18.05
N ARG A 514 -21.34 -5.85 17.78
CA ARG A 514 -21.82 -4.99 16.69
C ARG A 514 -22.07 -3.55 17.17
N LYS A 515 -21.37 -2.59 16.57
CA LYS A 515 -21.43 -1.16 16.90
C LYS A 515 -22.85 -0.60 16.76
N TRP A 516 -23.22 0.31 17.67
CA TRP A 516 -24.56 0.90 17.79
C TRP A 516 -25.70 -0.08 18.12
N THR A 517 -25.38 -1.31 18.53
CA THR A 517 -26.34 -2.32 18.97
C THR A 517 -25.88 -2.98 20.28
N ASN A 518 -26.77 -3.74 20.92
CA ASN A 518 -26.42 -4.64 22.02
C ASN A 518 -26.22 -6.09 21.54
N SER A 519 -25.92 -6.29 20.26
CA SER A 519 -25.76 -7.62 19.64
C SER A 519 -24.29 -8.05 19.63
N SER A 520 -24.07 -9.34 19.90
CA SER A 520 -22.79 -10.02 19.66
C SER A 520 -23.02 -11.45 19.19
N PHE A 521 -22.10 -11.98 18.40
CA PHE A 521 -22.07 -13.38 17.98
C PHE A 521 -20.68 -13.98 18.27
N TRP A 522 -20.54 -15.29 18.08
CA TRP A 522 -19.30 -16.02 18.36
C TRP A 522 -18.67 -16.55 17.09
N ILE A 523 -17.33 -16.49 17.03
CA ILE A 523 -16.52 -17.33 16.15
C ILE A 523 -15.80 -18.33 17.06
N THR A 524 -16.02 -19.62 16.80
CA THR A 524 -15.27 -20.71 17.43
C THR A 524 -14.39 -21.34 16.35
N LEU A 525 -13.08 -21.20 16.51
CA LEU A 525 -12.12 -21.75 15.57
C LEU A 525 -12.22 -23.29 15.53
N SER A 526 -12.09 -23.82 14.32
CA SER A 526 -12.38 -25.20 13.90
C SER A 526 -13.83 -25.69 14.04
N GLU A 527 -14.79 -24.82 14.38
CA GLU A 527 -16.23 -25.13 14.35
C GLU A 527 -17.01 -24.22 13.37
N THR A 528 -16.76 -22.90 13.39
CA THR A 528 -17.47 -21.91 12.56
C THR A 528 -17.18 -22.09 11.07
N THR A 529 -18.21 -22.15 10.24
CA THR A 529 -18.09 -22.44 8.80
C THR A 529 -18.00 -21.17 7.94
N PRO A 530 -17.53 -21.26 6.67
CA PRO A 530 -17.57 -20.15 5.73
C PRO A 530 -18.97 -19.60 5.47
N GLN A 531 -20.01 -20.43 5.59
CA GLN A 531 -21.41 -20.02 5.47
C GLN A 531 -21.83 -19.16 6.69
N ASP A 532 -21.43 -19.55 7.90
CA ASP A 532 -21.70 -18.78 9.13
C ASP A 532 -20.96 -17.42 9.10
N LEU A 533 -19.70 -17.41 8.64
CA LEU A 533 -18.94 -16.17 8.43
C LEU A 533 -19.67 -15.23 7.47
N VAL A 534 -20.15 -15.73 6.32
CA VAL A 534 -20.86 -14.90 5.33
C VAL A 534 -22.24 -14.46 5.84
N ALA A 535 -22.91 -15.26 6.66
CA ALA A 535 -24.19 -14.89 7.27
C ALA A 535 -24.06 -13.74 8.30
N GLU A 536 -23.05 -13.78 9.17
CA GLU A 536 -22.85 -12.76 10.21
C GLU A 536 -22.05 -11.53 9.71
N LEU A 537 -21.02 -11.73 8.88
CA LEU A 537 -20.11 -10.66 8.43
C LEU A 537 -20.48 -10.08 7.06
N GLY A 538 -21.30 -10.79 6.28
CA GLY A 538 -21.42 -10.56 4.84
C GLY A 538 -20.26 -11.17 4.04
N PRO A 539 -20.25 -10.99 2.71
CA PRO A 539 -19.16 -11.48 1.86
C PRO A 539 -17.83 -10.79 2.20
N PRO A 540 -16.69 -11.52 2.16
CA PRO A 540 -15.36 -10.92 2.34
C PRO A 540 -15.04 -9.93 1.21
N ASN A 541 -14.18 -8.96 1.51
CA ASN A 541 -13.76 -7.94 0.53
C ASN A 541 -12.78 -8.52 -0.52
N ALA A 542 -11.99 -9.53 -0.15
CA ALA A 542 -11.19 -10.33 -1.07
C ALA A 542 -11.00 -11.76 -0.53
N ILE A 543 -10.85 -12.74 -1.43
CA ILE A 543 -10.49 -14.12 -1.07
C ILE A 543 -9.13 -14.45 -1.67
N TYR A 544 -8.17 -14.81 -0.83
CA TYR A 544 -6.81 -15.21 -1.23
C TYR A 544 -6.61 -16.70 -0.96
N ARG A 545 -6.28 -17.49 -1.99
CA ARG A 545 -6.04 -18.94 -1.84
C ARG A 545 -4.56 -19.21 -1.55
N LYS A 546 -4.28 -20.06 -0.55
CA LYS A 546 -2.92 -20.43 -0.15
C LYS A 546 -2.35 -21.44 -1.17
N SER A 547 -1.39 -21.00 -1.98
CA SER A 547 -0.65 -21.88 -2.89
C SER A 547 0.27 -22.82 -2.10
N ASP A 548 0.08 -24.13 -2.21
CA ASP A 548 0.88 -25.09 -1.44
C ASP A 548 2.34 -25.17 -1.96
N LYS A 549 3.28 -24.71 -1.14
CA LYS A 549 4.72 -24.73 -1.45
C LYS A 549 5.40 -26.06 -1.11
N ARG A 550 4.74 -27.02 -0.44
CA ARG A 550 5.36 -28.25 0.11
C ARG A 550 5.96 -29.17 -0.96
N MET A 551 5.42 -29.18 -2.17
CA MET A 551 5.98 -29.90 -3.32
C MET A 551 7.43 -29.51 -3.68
N THR A 552 7.88 -28.33 -3.25
CA THR A 552 9.25 -27.85 -3.47
C THR A 552 10.26 -28.59 -2.58
N ILE A 553 9.88 -28.86 -1.31
CA ILE A 553 10.78 -29.40 -0.29
C ILE A 553 11.07 -30.89 -0.54
N HIS A 554 10.07 -31.66 -0.97
CA HIS A 554 10.26 -33.08 -1.31
C HIS A 554 11.17 -33.28 -2.53
N LYS A 555 11.15 -32.39 -3.53
CA LYS A 555 12.06 -32.49 -4.69
C LYS A 555 13.54 -32.36 -4.28
N LEU A 556 13.87 -31.48 -3.34
CA LEU A 556 15.24 -31.37 -2.80
C LEU A 556 15.67 -32.66 -2.07
N ARG A 557 14.75 -33.31 -1.36
CA ARG A 557 15.06 -34.50 -0.55
C ARG A 557 15.25 -35.78 -1.37
N THR A 558 14.54 -35.94 -2.48
CA THR A 558 14.72 -37.09 -3.39
C THR A 558 16.04 -37.01 -4.15
N VAL A 559 16.47 -35.81 -4.57
CA VAL A 559 17.77 -35.61 -5.26
C VAL A 559 18.97 -35.94 -4.35
N ALA A 560 18.83 -35.77 -3.04
CA ALA A 560 19.88 -36.12 -2.07
C ALA A 560 20.05 -37.65 -1.84
N GLY A 561 19.21 -38.49 -2.44
CA GLY A 561 19.21 -39.95 -2.25
C GLY A 561 19.91 -40.77 -3.34
N GLN A 562 20.38 -40.14 -4.43
CA GLN A 562 20.96 -40.84 -5.59
C GLN A 562 22.25 -40.18 -6.08
N ASN A 563 23.37 -40.45 -5.40
CA ASN A 563 24.69 -40.65 -6.02
C ASN A 563 25.79 -41.01 -4.99
N GLU A 564 25.90 -42.31 -4.68
CA GLU A 564 27.21 -42.93 -4.47
C GLU A 564 27.30 -44.14 -5.41
N SER A 565 28.15 -44.04 -6.44
CA SER A 565 28.50 -45.16 -7.30
C SER A 565 30.00 -45.14 -7.60
N GLY A 566 30.71 -46.12 -7.07
CA GLY A 566 32.11 -46.40 -7.40
C GLY A 566 32.18 -47.54 -8.42
N GLU A 567 33.04 -47.42 -9.43
CA GLU A 567 33.13 -48.37 -10.54
C GLU A 567 33.55 -49.79 -10.12
N ARG A 568 33.01 -50.81 -10.80
CA ARG A 568 33.76 -51.71 -11.72
C ARG A 568 32.94 -52.95 -12.14
N GLY A 569 33.04 -53.36 -13.42
CA GLY A 569 33.09 -54.81 -13.75
C GLY A 569 32.00 -55.45 -14.62
N ARG A 570 31.92 -55.09 -15.90
CA ARG A 570 32.06 -55.98 -17.09
C ARG A 570 31.19 -57.27 -17.26
N VAL A 571 30.74 -57.49 -18.51
CA VAL A 571 30.25 -58.74 -19.18
C VAL A 571 28.73 -59.01 -19.13
N ASP A 572 28.17 -59.16 -20.36
CA ASP A 572 27.07 -59.99 -20.94
C ASP A 572 26.05 -60.69 -19.99
N ASP A 573 24.79 -61.01 -20.35
CA ASP A 573 24.23 -61.45 -21.66
C ASP A 573 22.67 -61.50 -21.64
N MET A 574 21.98 -61.41 -22.80
CA MET A 574 20.53 -61.72 -23.05
C MET A 574 19.45 -60.99 -22.18
N THR A 575 18.11 -60.93 -22.42
CA THR A 575 17.09 -61.25 -23.47
C THR A 575 15.77 -60.57 -23.00
N ASP A 576 14.70 -60.32 -23.78
CA ASP A 576 14.45 -60.06 -25.22
C ASP A 576 12.92 -59.76 -25.38
N THR A 577 12.50 -59.05 -26.45
CA THR A 577 11.08 -58.71 -26.83
C THR A 577 10.20 -58.02 -25.74
N ASP A 578 9.04 -57.40 -25.98
CA ASP A 578 8.22 -57.03 -27.15
C ASP A 578 7.45 -55.71 -26.75
N GLN A 579 6.75 -54.91 -27.57
CA GLN A 579 6.29 -54.92 -28.99
C GLN A 579 6.15 -53.44 -29.47
N SER A 580 5.67 -53.19 -30.70
CA SER A 580 5.14 -51.87 -31.16
C SER A 580 3.60 -51.76 -30.90
N SER A 581 2.76 -50.79 -31.32
CA SER A 581 2.75 -49.86 -32.47
C SER A 581 1.75 -48.69 -32.25
N VAL A 582 1.64 -47.76 -33.22
CA VAL A 582 0.68 -46.62 -33.23
C VAL A 582 -0.30 -46.77 -34.41
N MET A 583 -1.49 -46.12 -34.33
CA MET A 583 -2.62 -46.12 -35.31
C MET A 583 -3.49 -47.40 -35.29
N THR A 584 -4.78 -47.41 -35.66
CA THR A 584 -5.74 -46.42 -36.23
C THR A 584 -7.08 -46.44 -35.48
N GLY A 585 -7.94 -45.42 -35.62
CA GLY A 585 -9.30 -45.39 -35.03
C GLY A 585 -10.45 -45.49 -36.05
N SER A 586 -11.70 -45.61 -35.55
CA SER A 586 -12.95 -45.43 -36.31
C SER A 586 -14.12 -45.08 -35.37
N ASP A 587 -15.16 -44.48 -35.94
CA ASP A 587 -16.29 -43.78 -35.30
C ASP A 587 -17.23 -44.59 -34.39
N ASP A 588 -17.81 -43.88 -33.40
CA ASP A 588 -19.26 -43.59 -33.26
C ASP A 588 -19.97 -43.97 -31.92
N ALA A 589 -20.94 -43.12 -31.55
CA ALA A 589 -22.03 -43.25 -30.56
C ALA A 589 -21.71 -43.53 -29.06
N ASN A 590 -21.96 -42.49 -28.25
CA ASN A 590 -22.40 -42.50 -26.85
C ASN A 590 -21.78 -43.49 -25.84
N ASP A 591 -20.98 -42.94 -24.92
CA ASP A 591 -21.34 -42.95 -23.49
C ASP A 591 -20.94 -41.58 -22.88
N GLU A 592 -21.79 -41.05 -21.99
CA GLU A 592 -21.39 -40.02 -21.02
C GLU A 592 -21.06 -40.71 -19.68
N GLU A 593 -20.42 -39.98 -18.75
CA GLU A 593 -19.78 -40.49 -17.51
C GLU A 593 -18.40 -41.15 -17.72
N VAL A 594 -17.62 -41.23 -16.63
CA VAL A 594 -16.26 -41.84 -16.54
C VAL A 594 -15.12 -41.15 -17.33
N LEU A 595 -14.97 -39.83 -17.17
CA LEU A 595 -13.64 -39.18 -17.19
C LEU A 595 -13.40 -38.20 -16.01
N GLU A 596 -14.21 -38.26 -14.96
CA GLU A 596 -13.98 -37.56 -13.69
C GLU A 596 -13.26 -38.45 -12.66
N GLU A 597 -11.94 -38.66 -12.76
CA GLU A 597 -11.17 -39.10 -11.57
C GLU A 597 -9.67 -38.74 -11.55
N GLU A 598 -8.94 -38.82 -12.67
CA GLU A 598 -7.47 -38.62 -12.70
C GLU A 598 -6.99 -37.16 -12.95
N ALA A 599 -7.80 -36.17 -12.58
CA ALA A 599 -7.41 -34.74 -12.60
C ALA A 599 -7.28 -34.10 -11.19
N SER A 600 -7.39 -34.92 -10.14
CA SER A 600 -7.54 -34.52 -8.73
C SER A 600 -6.22 -34.20 -7.99
N GLY A 601 -5.26 -33.56 -8.66
CA GLY A 601 -4.05 -33.06 -8.01
C GLY A 601 -4.39 -31.99 -6.96
N HIS A 602 -4.26 -32.32 -5.67
CA HIS A 602 -4.74 -31.52 -4.53
C HIS A 602 -4.46 -30.00 -4.65
N ILE A 603 -5.47 -29.25 -5.08
CA ILE A 603 -5.57 -27.82 -4.77
C ILE A 603 -6.02 -27.75 -3.30
N SER A 604 -5.17 -27.24 -2.41
CA SER A 604 -5.59 -27.05 -1.02
C SER A 604 -6.79 -26.10 -0.98
N GLY A 605 -7.84 -26.47 -0.23
CA GLY A 605 -9.03 -25.63 -0.04
C GLY A 605 -8.77 -24.39 0.83
N GLU A 606 -7.53 -24.19 1.30
CA GLU A 606 -7.18 -23.16 2.27
C GLU A 606 -7.19 -21.75 1.63
N CYS A 607 -7.95 -20.84 2.24
CA CYS A 607 -8.03 -19.47 1.79
C CYS A 607 -8.28 -18.46 2.92
N PHE A 608 -7.71 -17.26 2.79
CA PHE A 608 -8.01 -16.13 3.65
C PHE A 608 -9.23 -15.38 3.10
N TYR A 609 -10.25 -15.23 3.94
CA TYR A 609 -11.36 -14.31 3.77
C TYR A 609 -10.94 -12.97 4.37
N ASN A 610 -10.64 -11.99 3.52
CA ASN A 610 -10.07 -10.71 3.94
C ASN A 610 -11.22 -9.69 4.15
N TYR A 611 -11.34 -9.11 5.35
CA TYR A 611 -12.38 -8.13 5.68
C TYR A 611 -11.75 -6.77 6.03
N PHE A 612 -11.14 -6.13 5.01
CA PHE A 612 -10.49 -4.82 5.11
C PHE A 612 -11.33 -3.77 5.85
N TYR A 613 -12.65 -3.74 5.65
CA TYR A 613 -13.56 -2.78 6.29
C TYR A 613 -14.02 -3.16 7.71
N LEU A 614 -13.78 -4.39 8.16
CA LEU A 614 -14.02 -4.82 9.55
C LEU A 614 -12.71 -4.84 10.38
N GLY A 615 -11.57 -4.91 9.71
CA GLY A 615 -10.24 -4.82 10.32
C GLY A 615 -9.59 -6.17 10.66
N PHE A 616 -10.06 -7.26 10.06
CA PHE A 616 -9.51 -8.59 10.32
C PHE A 616 -9.63 -9.49 9.09
N ASP A 617 -8.84 -10.56 9.07
CA ASP A 617 -8.92 -11.62 8.05
C ASP A 617 -9.08 -12.99 8.73
N VAL A 618 -9.81 -13.90 8.10
CA VAL A 618 -10.09 -15.24 8.62
C VAL A 618 -9.50 -16.29 7.68
N LEU A 619 -8.63 -17.16 8.19
CA LEU A 619 -8.21 -18.36 7.46
C LEU A 619 -9.33 -19.39 7.52
N VAL A 620 -9.79 -19.79 6.35
CA VAL A 620 -10.66 -20.94 6.12
C VAL A 620 -9.77 -22.10 5.67
N SER A 621 -9.72 -23.20 6.44
CA SER A 621 -8.96 -24.41 6.13
C SER A 621 -9.70 -25.67 6.62
N THR A 622 -9.12 -26.86 6.43
CA THR A 622 -9.58 -28.07 7.13
C THR A 622 -9.47 -27.89 8.65
N PRO A 623 -10.31 -28.56 9.47
CA PRO A 623 -10.36 -28.33 10.91
C PRO A 623 -9.08 -28.82 11.63
N VAL A 624 -8.42 -27.91 12.33
CA VAL A 624 -7.26 -28.22 13.20
C VAL A 624 -7.70 -28.34 14.66
N GLN A 625 -6.88 -28.92 15.55
CA GLN A 625 -7.16 -28.81 16.98
C GLN A 625 -6.98 -27.34 17.43
N PRO A 626 -8.00 -26.67 18.02
CA PRO A 626 -7.86 -25.30 18.50
C PRO A 626 -6.80 -25.18 19.60
N SER A 627 -6.35 -23.95 19.86
CA SER A 627 -5.46 -23.66 20.98
C SER A 627 -5.98 -24.18 22.33
N ARG A 628 -5.08 -24.44 23.27
CA ARG A 628 -5.46 -24.85 24.63
C ARG A 628 -6.20 -23.71 25.34
N ALA A 629 -7.21 -24.06 26.13
CA ALA A 629 -7.87 -23.10 27.01
C ALA A 629 -6.88 -22.52 28.04
N PRO A 630 -7.03 -21.24 28.45
CA PRO A 630 -6.21 -20.63 29.50
C PRO A 630 -6.43 -21.34 30.86
N PRO A 631 -5.42 -21.39 31.74
CA PRO A 631 -5.58 -21.97 33.07
C PRO A 631 -6.69 -21.28 33.86
N CYS A 632 -7.49 -22.06 34.61
CA CYS A 632 -8.49 -21.51 35.53
C CYS A 632 -7.78 -20.72 36.66
N PRO A 633 -8.33 -19.61 37.20
CA PRO A 633 -7.70 -18.89 38.32
C PRO A 633 -7.50 -19.77 39.56
N ASP A 634 -8.47 -20.64 39.82
CA ASP A 634 -8.47 -21.60 40.93
C ASP A 634 -8.49 -23.04 40.39
N GLY A 635 -7.98 -23.98 41.18
CA GLY A 635 -7.96 -25.41 40.89
C GLY A 635 -9.33 -26.09 41.02
N ASP A 636 -10.37 -25.50 40.43
CA ASP A 636 -11.75 -26.00 40.51
C ASP A 636 -11.90 -27.29 39.69
N ALA A 637 -12.00 -28.42 40.39
CA ALA A 637 -12.20 -29.75 39.82
C ALA A 637 -13.57 -29.96 39.16
N SER A 638 -14.45 -28.95 39.16
CA SER A 638 -15.71 -28.94 38.38
C SER A 638 -15.56 -28.43 36.95
N ALA A 639 -14.39 -27.88 36.57
CA ALA A 639 -14.11 -27.48 35.20
C ALA A 639 -14.33 -28.69 34.24
N PRO A 640 -15.22 -28.58 33.24
CA PRO A 640 -15.52 -29.71 32.36
C PRO A 640 -14.24 -30.12 31.61
N PRO A 641 -13.93 -31.42 31.48
CA PRO A 641 -12.71 -31.87 30.83
C PRO A 641 -12.62 -31.30 29.42
N GLU A 642 -11.41 -30.88 29.02
CA GLU A 642 -11.14 -30.34 27.69
C GLU A 642 -11.83 -31.22 26.63
N ARG A 643 -12.83 -30.66 25.93
CA ARG A 643 -13.65 -31.43 24.99
C ARG A 643 -12.71 -31.99 23.92
N GLN A 644 -12.51 -33.31 23.93
CA GLN A 644 -11.75 -33.99 22.89
C GLN A 644 -12.31 -33.58 21.53
N PHE A 645 -11.50 -32.86 20.75
CA PHE A 645 -11.90 -32.35 19.45
C PHE A 645 -12.17 -33.53 18.52
N LYS A 646 -13.44 -33.81 18.25
CA LYS A 646 -13.89 -34.83 17.31
C LYS A 646 -14.36 -34.12 16.06
N SER A 647 -13.49 -34.05 15.05
CA SER A 647 -13.94 -33.64 13.73
C SER A 647 -14.85 -34.71 13.16
N TYR A 648 -16.15 -34.41 13.08
CA TYR A 648 -17.16 -35.28 12.47
C TYR A 648 -17.19 -35.17 10.93
N ALA A 649 -16.41 -34.25 10.35
CA ALA A 649 -16.26 -34.05 8.90
C ALA A 649 -14.89 -33.38 8.62
N PRO A 650 -13.80 -34.16 8.45
CA PRO A 650 -12.44 -33.61 8.33
C PRO A 650 -12.23 -32.75 7.07
N ASP A 651 -12.97 -33.04 6.00
CA ASP A 651 -12.88 -32.33 4.72
C ASP A 651 -13.69 -31.02 4.69
N LYS A 652 -14.49 -30.76 5.74
CA LYS A 652 -15.31 -29.55 5.82
C LYS A 652 -14.45 -28.35 6.22
N LEU A 653 -14.31 -27.40 5.31
CA LEU A 653 -13.64 -26.14 5.57
C LEU A 653 -14.34 -25.34 6.68
N VAL A 654 -13.53 -24.77 7.59
CA VAL A 654 -13.94 -23.99 8.77
C VAL A 654 -12.93 -22.86 9.04
N ALA A 655 -13.34 -21.85 9.81
CA ALA A 655 -12.46 -20.81 10.31
C ALA A 655 -11.44 -21.42 11.29
N THR A 656 -10.13 -21.35 11.02
CA THR A 656 -9.08 -21.95 11.87
C THR A 656 -8.06 -20.96 12.42
N LYS A 657 -8.06 -19.73 11.88
CA LYS A 657 -7.17 -18.64 12.30
C LYS A 657 -7.86 -17.31 12.04
N ILE A 658 -7.68 -16.33 12.92
CA ILE A 658 -8.16 -14.96 12.68
C ILE A 658 -7.06 -13.94 13.01
N VAL A 659 -6.83 -13.01 12.09
CA VAL A 659 -5.80 -11.97 12.14
C VAL A 659 -6.48 -10.64 12.39
N LEU A 660 -6.19 -9.98 13.53
CA LEU A 660 -6.78 -8.72 13.97
C LEU A 660 -5.80 -7.56 13.71
N HIS A 661 -6.17 -6.62 12.85
CA HIS A 661 -5.28 -5.53 12.40
C HIS A 661 -5.48 -4.24 13.20
N GLY A 662 -4.38 -3.68 13.71
CA GLY A 662 -4.36 -2.46 14.52
C GLY A 662 -4.39 -1.15 13.70
N ASN A 663 -4.05 -1.19 12.41
CA ASN A 663 -3.99 -0.04 11.50
C ASN A 663 -3.27 1.18 12.10
N ILE A 664 -2.06 0.99 12.63
CA ILE A 664 -1.35 2.02 13.38
C ILE A 664 -0.65 2.99 12.40
N PRO A 665 -0.88 4.33 12.48
CA PRO A 665 -0.15 5.30 11.69
C PRO A 665 1.37 5.12 11.77
N GLY A 666 2.02 5.10 10.62
CA GLY A 666 3.46 4.82 10.48
C GLY A 666 3.80 3.34 10.24
N SER A 667 2.96 2.39 10.64
CA SER A 667 3.26 0.96 10.39
C SER A 667 3.18 0.62 8.89
N TYR A 668 3.94 -0.39 8.50
CA TYR A 668 4.04 -0.85 7.10
C TYR A 668 2.69 -1.24 6.46
N GLU A 669 1.72 -1.69 7.27
CA GLU A 669 0.38 -2.07 6.82
C GLU A 669 -0.67 -0.95 6.98
N PHE A 670 -0.23 0.26 7.33
CA PHE A 670 -1.15 1.38 7.54
C PHE A 670 -2.02 1.64 6.31
N ASN A 671 -3.33 1.64 6.56
CA ASN A 671 -4.41 1.78 5.60
C ASN A 671 -4.52 0.62 4.57
N ARG A 672 -4.05 -0.60 4.90
CA ARG A 672 -4.50 -1.84 4.23
C ARG A 672 -5.86 -2.30 4.78
N HIS A 673 -6.06 -2.13 6.09
CA HIS A 673 -7.27 -2.52 6.83
C HIS A 673 -7.76 -1.37 7.73
N ARG A 674 -9.02 -1.45 8.17
CA ARG A 674 -9.54 -0.66 9.30
C ARG A 674 -8.90 -1.12 10.60
N ARG A 675 -8.75 -0.22 11.59
CA ARG A 675 -8.45 -0.62 12.98
C ARG A 675 -9.56 -1.52 13.54
N CYS A 676 -9.19 -2.72 13.95
CA CYS A 676 -9.98 -3.60 14.81
C CYS A 676 -9.57 -3.37 16.27
N ARG A 677 -10.55 -3.23 17.17
CA ARG A 677 -10.31 -3.19 18.61
C ARG A 677 -10.63 -4.55 19.22
N TRP A 678 -9.83 -4.96 20.20
CA TRP A 678 -9.95 -6.26 20.85
C TRP A 678 -9.58 -6.18 22.33
N ASP A 679 -10.06 -7.13 23.14
CA ASP A 679 -9.65 -7.33 24.53
C ASP A 679 -9.48 -8.82 24.86
N ILE A 680 -8.71 -9.14 25.91
CA ILE A 680 -8.42 -10.52 26.33
C ILE A 680 -9.14 -10.81 27.64
N ALA A 681 -10.35 -11.36 27.55
CA ALA A 681 -11.26 -11.54 28.69
C ALA A 681 -10.69 -12.46 29.78
N TYR A 682 -9.88 -13.47 29.42
CA TYR A 682 -9.32 -14.40 30.40
C TYR A 682 -8.18 -13.80 31.26
N LEU A 683 -7.84 -12.53 31.03
CA LEU A 683 -6.93 -11.68 31.82
C LEU A 683 -7.67 -10.56 32.57
N GLU A 684 -9.01 -10.52 32.53
CA GLU A 684 -9.84 -9.71 33.41
C GLU A 684 -9.65 -10.20 34.86
N GLY A 685 -9.48 -9.29 35.82
CA GLY A 685 -9.13 -9.65 37.19
C GLY A 685 -10.32 -10.24 37.98
N PRO A 686 -10.06 -10.94 39.10
CA PRO A 686 -11.08 -11.67 39.85
C PRO A 686 -12.06 -10.77 40.64
N THR A 687 -11.87 -9.44 40.63
CA THR A 687 -12.70 -8.47 41.36
C THR A 687 -13.18 -7.35 40.43
N PRO A 688 -14.38 -6.76 40.66
CA PRO A 688 -14.89 -5.66 39.84
C PRO A 688 -14.09 -4.35 39.99
N ASP A 689 -13.25 -4.24 41.03
CA ASP A 689 -12.31 -3.12 41.25
C ASP A 689 -10.94 -3.35 40.58
N SER A 690 -10.77 -4.41 39.79
CA SER A 690 -9.51 -4.71 39.10
C SER A 690 -9.35 -3.94 37.78
N ASP A 691 -8.11 -3.86 37.30
CA ASP A 691 -7.79 -3.29 35.98
C ASP A 691 -8.61 -3.97 34.88
N ALA A 692 -9.23 -3.17 34.01
CA ALA A 692 -9.93 -3.65 32.82
C ALA A 692 -9.00 -4.51 31.93
N PRO A 693 -9.53 -5.54 31.25
CA PRO A 693 -8.71 -6.50 30.52
C PRO A 693 -7.80 -5.84 29.47
N PRO A 694 -6.58 -6.36 29.28
CA PRO A 694 -5.64 -5.83 28.30
C PRO A 694 -6.24 -5.92 26.89
N ASN A 695 -6.02 -4.85 26.12
CA ASN A 695 -6.78 -4.56 24.91
C ASN A 695 -5.88 -3.92 23.83
N SER A 696 -6.45 -3.63 22.67
CA SER A 696 -5.79 -3.05 21.50
C SER A 696 -5.11 -1.70 21.74
N GLU A 697 -5.41 -1.00 22.84
CA GLU A 697 -4.76 0.25 23.25
C GLU A 697 -3.69 0.05 24.34
N SER A 698 -3.57 -1.14 24.94
CA SER A 698 -2.50 -1.48 25.88
C SER A 698 -1.15 -1.67 25.16
N ARG A 699 -0.07 -1.11 25.71
CA ARG A 699 1.30 -1.42 25.26
C ARG A 699 1.67 -2.86 25.60
N PHE A 700 2.34 -3.54 24.67
CA PHE A 700 2.63 -4.97 24.74
C PHE A 700 3.30 -5.44 26.04
N PRO A 701 4.30 -4.75 26.64
CA PRO A 701 4.96 -5.23 27.86
C PRO A 701 4.01 -5.50 29.05
N LYS A 702 2.91 -4.75 29.18
CA LYS A 702 1.89 -5.02 30.22
C LYS A 702 1.12 -6.32 29.91
N ILE A 703 0.83 -6.58 28.64
CA ILE A 703 0.14 -7.81 28.21
C ILE A 703 1.08 -9.00 28.31
N GLU A 704 2.37 -8.84 27.97
CA GLU A 704 3.43 -9.83 28.15
C GLU A 704 3.55 -10.25 29.63
N GLU A 705 3.57 -9.30 30.56
CA GLU A 705 3.62 -9.59 32.00
C GLU A 705 2.38 -10.38 32.46
N GLN A 706 1.18 -9.92 32.11
CA GLN A 706 -0.08 -10.58 32.47
C GLN A 706 -0.23 -11.97 31.85
N LEU A 707 0.22 -12.17 30.59
CA LEU A 707 0.21 -13.49 29.95
C LEU A 707 1.23 -14.44 30.55
N ASN A 708 2.46 -13.97 30.82
CA ASN A 708 3.48 -14.81 31.47
C ASN A 708 3.05 -15.23 32.89
N GLU A 709 2.36 -14.36 33.63
CA GLU A 709 1.73 -14.73 34.90
C GLU A 709 0.60 -15.75 34.71
N ARG A 710 -0.33 -15.50 33.79
CA ARG A 710 -1.51 -16.37 33.56
C ARG A 710 -1.13 -17.77 33.12
N TRP A 711 -0.09 -17.90 32.29
CA TRP A 711 0.38 -19.18 31.76
C TRP A 711 1.50 -19.83 32.60
N ARG A 712 1.98 -19.16 33.67
CA ARG A 712 3.13 -19.57 34.52
C ARG A 712 3.13 -21.05 34.91
N GLY A 713 1.97 -21.59 35.30
CA GLY A 713 1.81 -22.99 35.73
C GLY A 713 1.75 -24.04 34.61
N THR A 714 1.86 -23.62 33.34
CA THR A 714 1.77 -24.51 32.16
C THR A 714 3.16 -24.82 31.56
N TYR A 715 4.17 -24.00 31.84
CA TYR A 715 5.54 -24.18 31.33
C TYR A 715 6.32 -25.23 32.14
N GLN A 716 7.28 -25.92 31.51
CA GLN A 716 8.05 -26.95 32.21
C GLN A 716 9.12 -26.35 33.14
N PRO A 717 9.51 -27.05 34.23
CA PRO A 717 10.62 -26.61 35.10
C PRO A 717 11.96 -26.57 34.33
N GLY A 718 12.27 -25.39 33.79
CA GLY A 718 13.42 -25.15 32.90
C GLY A 718 13.13 -24.06 31.86
N ASP A 719 11.89 -23.98 31.38
CA ASP A 719 11.45 -22.92 30.44
C ASP A 719 11.19 -21.58 31.15
N GLY A 720 10.94 -21.58 32.46
CA GLY A 720 10.43 -20.43 33.21
C GLY A 720 11.33 -19.17 33.24
N ASP A 721 12.64 -19.31 33.06
CA ASP A 721 13.58 -18.16 32.91
C ASP A 721 13.74 -17.73 31.44
N ALA A 722 13.31 -18.56 30.48
CA ALA A 722 13.40 -18.27 29.05
C ALA A 722 12.20 -17.41 28.62
N ARG A 723 12.22 -16.12 29.00
CA ARG A 723 11.39 -15.07 28.37
C ARG A 723 11.35 -15.32 26.85
N GLN A 724 10.14 -15.43 26.29
CA GLN A 724 9.96 -15.75 24.89
C GLN A 724 10.75 -14.76 24.03
N ARG A 725 11.79 -15.25 23.33
CA ARG A 725 12.66 -14.40 22.52
C ARG A 725 11.89 -13.93 21.30
N GLY A 726 11.39 -12.70 21.37
CA GLY A 726 10.67 -12.04 20.28
C GLY A 726 11.45 -12.13 18.97
N MET A 727 10.78 -12.64 17.92
CA MET A 727 11.39 -12.81 16.60
C MET A 727 11.24 -11.53 15.80
N VAL A 728 12.35 -10.84 15.52
CA VAL A 728 12.33 -9.61 14.73
C VAL A 728 12.01 -9.92 13.27
N LEU A 729 10.92 -9.32 12.78
CA LEU A 729 10.46 -9.36 11.39
C LEU A 729 10.75 -7.99 10.76
N ASN A 730 11.45 -7.95 9.62
CA ASN A 730 11.57 -6.72 8.84
C ASN A 730 10.67 -6.79 7.61
N ARG A 731 9.57 -6.03 7.61
CA ARG A 731 8.61 -6.01 6.51
C ARG A 731 9.10 -5.24 5.29
N GLY A 732 10.22 -4.52 5.39
CA GLY A 732 10.93 -3.94 4.25
C GLY A 732 11.85 -4.92 3.51
N TRP A 733 11.92 -6.20 3.89
CA TRP A 733 12.84 -7.22 3.34
C TRP A 733 12.12 -8.33 2.56
N GLY A 734 10.88 -8.11 2.13
CA GLY A 734 10.09 -9.07 1.36
C GLY A 734 9.22 -8.42 0.30
N ASP A 735 8.75 -9.25 -0.61
CA ASP A 735 7.67 -8.94 -1.55
C ASP A 735 6.40 -8.52 -0.77
N SER A 736 5.41 -7.88 -1.42
CA SER A 736 4.21 -7.44 -0.68
C SER A 736 2.88 -7.60 -1.42
N PRO A 737 2.24 -8.77 -1.29
CA PRO A 737 0.86 -9.00 -1.67
C PRO A 737 -0.11 -8.20 -0.79
N GLY A 738 -1.30 -7.92 -1.32
CA GLY A 738 -2.41 -7.29 -0.59
C GLY A 738 -3.19 -8.24 0.32
N SER A 739 -2.54 -9.18 1.02
CA SER A 739 -3.20 -10.14 1.92
C SER A 739 -2.30 -10.58 3.07
N SER A 740 -2.89 -10.92 4.21
CA SER A 740 -2.24 -11.29 5.48
C SER A 740 -1.56 -12.67 5.51
N CYS A 741 -1.56 -13.41 4.40
CA CYS A 741 -0.99 -14.77 4.32
C CYS A 741 0.50 -14.86 4.72
N GLU A 742 1.25 -13.75 4.63
CA GLU A 742 2.70 -13.73 4.89
C GLU A 742 3.08 -13.66 6.37
N LEU A 743 2.17 -13.25 7.25
CA LEU A 743 2.40 -13.09 8.71
C LEU A 743 3.01 -14.33 9.39
N LEU A 744 2.72 -15.53 8.87
CA LEU A 744 3.08 -16.81 9.51
C LEU A 744 3.57 -17.88 8.51
N GLY A 745 3.87 -17.51 7.26
CA GLY A 745 4.05 -18.42 6.11
C GLY A 745 5.22 -19.42 6.15
N GLY A 746 5.90 -19.59 7.30
CA GLY A 746 6.95 -20.58 7.52
C GLY A 746 7.03 -21.14 8.95
N TRP A 747 6.10 -20.78 9.85
CA TRP A 747 6.18 -21.19 11.26
C TRP A 747 5.68 -22.62 11.50
N GLU A 748 4.70 -23.08 10.71
CA GLU A 748 4.05 -24.40 10.86
C GLU A 748 4.98 -25.59 10.55
N ASP A 749 5.98 -25.42 9.68
CA ASP A 749 6.93 -26.48 9.30
C ASP A 749 8.23 -26.48 10.15
N SER A 750 8.38 -25.55 11.11
CA SER A 750 9.66 -25.28 11.82
C SER A 750 9.86 -26.00 13.16
N SER A 751 9.07 -27.04 13.47
CA SER A 751 9.16 -27.81 14.73
C SER A 751 10.28 -28.86 14.77
N GLY A 752 11.19 -28.86 13.78
CA GLY A 752 12.36 -29.72 13.72
C GLY A 752 13.59 -29.04 13.10
N THR A 753 14.77 -29.45 13.54
CA THR A 753 16.10 -29.04 13.03
C THR A 753 16.39 -27.52 13.04
N ALA A 754 16.83 -27.00 14.18
CA ALA A 754 17.59 -25.76 14.24
C ALA A 754 19.07 -25.96 13.85
N ALA A 755 19.77 -24.84 13.60
CA ALA A 755 21.22 -24.68 13.46
C ALA A 755 21.91 -25.14 12.15
N ALA A 756 21.96 -24.23 11.16
CA ALA A 756 23.08 -24.07 10.23
C ALA A 756 23.16 -22.62 9.69
N ALA A 757 24.33 -22.24 9.16
CA ALA A 757 24.63 -20.98 8.43
C ALA A 757 24.44 -19.63 9.19
N GLY A 758 25.55 -19.06 9.66
CA GLY A 758 25.62 -17.64 10.03
C GLY A 758 26.07 -16.77 8.84
N LEU A 759 25.33 -15.69 8.55
CA LEU A 759 25.65 -14.70 7.52
C LEU A 759 25.51 -13.26 8.09
N PRO A 760 26.19 -12.25 7.51
CA PRO A 760 26.37 -10.95 8.16
C PRO A 760 25.12 -10.04 8.08
N LYS A 761 24.88 -9.29 9.16
CA LYS A 761 23.89 -8.20 9.18
C LYS A 761 24.43 -6.97 8.46
N LYS A 762 23.61 -6.38 7.59
CA LYS A 762 23.59 -4.93 7.29
C LYS A 762 22.15 -4.53 7.04
N ALA A 763 21.79 -3.29 7.36
CA ALA A 763 20.44 -2.78 7.25
C ALA A 763 20.46 -1.34 6.74
N ASP A 764 19.40 -0.97 6.03
CA ASP A 764 18.81 0.36 6.17
C ASP A 764 17.29 0.16 6.23
N GLY A 765 16.80 -0.07 7.45
CA GLY A 765 15.38 -0.18 7.75
C GLY A 765 15.00 1.00 8.63
N SER A 766 13.97 1.74 8.23
CA SER A 766 13.30 2.65 9.15
C SER A 766 12.75 1.83 10.32
N ASP A 767 12.86 2.32 11.56
CA ASP A 767 12.28 1.67 12.76
C ASP A 767 10.79 1.31 12.54
N ASP A 768 10.08 2.10 11.73
CA ASP A 768 8.67 1.92 11.37
C ASP A 768 8.38 0.63 10.55
N SER A 769 9.37 0.01 9.89
CA SER A 769 9.20 -1.24 9.10
C SER A 769 9.63 -2.51 9.83
N THR A 770 10.27 -2.38 11.00
CA THR A 770 10.68 -3.51 11.84
C THR A 770 9.66 -3.77 12.96
N THR A 771 9.18 -5.00 13.02
CA THR A 771 8.27 -5.48 14.06
C THR A 771 8.88 -6.67 14.79
N THR A 772 8.31 -7.06 15.92
CA THR A 772 8.74 -8.23 16.69
C THR A 772 7.56 -9.11 17.02
N LEU A 773 7.68 -10.41 16.72
CA LEU A 773 6.65 -11.43 16.94
C LEU A 773 6.87 -12.15 18.26
N TYR A 774 5.81 -12.25 19.08
CA TYR A 774 5.78 -12.97 20.36
C TYR A 774 4.61 -13.98 20.36
N GLY A 775 4.79 -15.20 20.87
CA GLY A 775 3.91 -16.34 20.60
C GLY A 775 3.45 -17.09 21.84
N PHE A 776 2.33 -16.67 22.42
CA PHE A 776 1.67 -17.32 23.55
C PHE A 776 0.73 -18.44 23.06
N PRO A 777 0.28 -19.36 23.95
CA PRO A 777 -0.68 -20.40 23.57
C PRO A 777 -1.96 -19.79 22.99
N GLY A 778 -2.19 -20.04 21.70
CA GLY A 778 -3.33 -19.52 20.94
C GLY A 778 -3.23 -18.06 20.47
N LEU A 779 -2.13 -17.35 20.72
CA LEU A 779 -1.98 -15.93 20.37
C LEU A 779 -0.57 -15.60 19.87
N VAL A 780 -0.45 -15.05 18.66
CA VAL A 780 0.77 -14.40 18.17
C VAL A 780 0.56 -12.90 18.07
N PHE A 781 1.37 -12.13 18.77
CA PHE A 781 1.38 -10.67 18.77
C PHE A 781 2.50 -10.15 17.88
N GLU A 782 2.17 -9.21 16.98
CA GLU A 782 3.15 -8.40 16.27
C GLU A 782 3.25 -7.01 16.92
N VAL A 783 4.46 -6.64 17.33
CA VAL A 783 4.73 -5.44 18.12
C VAL A 783 5.67 -4.51 17.36
N LEU A 784 5.31 -3.22 17.27
CA LEU A 784 6.13 -2.15 16.70
C LEU A 784 7.26 -1.74 17.66
N GLY A 785 8.28 -1.04 17.16
CA GLY A 785 9.39 -0.54 17.98
C GLY A 785 8.97 0.37 19.16
N ASN A 786 7.81 1.04 19.07
CA ASN A 786 7.24 1.85 20.15
C ASN A 786 6.42 1.05 21.20
N GLY A 787 6.36 -0.29 21.07
CA GLY A 787 5.68 -1.18 22.01
C GLY A 787 4.16 -1.31 21.80
N TYR A 788 3.57 -0.73 20.76
CA TYR A 788 2.18 -0.97 20.38
C TYR A 788 2.04 -2.17 19.45
N ILE A 789 0.88 -2.83 19.51
CA ILE A 789 0.61 -4.07 18.78
C ILE A 789 0.00 -3.73 17.42
N ASN A 790 0.73 -4.03 16.34
CA ASN A 790 0.24 -3.87 14.97
C ASN A 790 -0.81 -4.94 14.63
N THR A 791 -0.60 -6.18 15.07
CA THR A 791 -1.42 -7.33 14.69
C THR A 791 -1.55 -8.34 15.84
N VAL A 792 -2.71 -8.97 15.99
CA VAL A 792 -2.88 -10.17 16.83
C VAL A 792 -3.47 -11.31 16.00
N THR A 793 -2.79 -12.44 15.94
CA THR A 793 -3.32 -13.67 15.33
C THR A 793 -3.79 -14.63 16.40
N VAL A 794 -5.03 -15.12 16.27
CA VAL A 794 -5.68 -16.06 17.21
C VAL A 794 -5.84 -17.44 16.55
N PHE A 795 -5.62 -18.49 17.33
CA PHE A 795 -5.65 -19.92 16.96
C PHE A 795 -6.50 -20.72 17.99
#